data_AF-A0A8H3A3D1-F1
#
_entry.id   AF-A0A8H3A3D1-F1
#
_cell.length_a   1.000
_cell.length_b   1.000
_cell.length_c   1.000
_cell.angle_alpha   90.00
_cell.angle_beta   90.00
_cell.angle_gamma   90.00
#
_symmetry.space_group_name_H-M   'P 1'
#
loop_
_entity.id
_entity.type
_entity.pdbx_description
1 polymer ?
#
loop_
_entity_poly.entity_id
_entity_poly.type
_entity_poly.pdbx_seq_one_letter_code
_entity_poly.pdbx_strand_id
1 'polypeptide(L)'
;DVAAGKEQTFGTLTARTLAWIGGKLHYGHPDFLNATFMATRGGVSKAQRGLHLNEDIFAGMNAFGRGGRIKHVEYFQCGKGRHLGFGTVMNFQTKLGSGMAEQILSREYYYLGTQLPIDRFLTFYYGHPGFHLNNILIIFSVQLFIISLVFLGTLVESVPVCSYVDGRLLSGQSGCYNLYPVFEWIKRCVISISLVSMISFLPLFIYEFTERGVGRAVLRLAKHFLSLSPMFEVFATQIQSNSILVNMSFGGARYIATGRGFTTARISFSILYSRFAGPSIYLGVRTLTMLLYVTMVLWVPHLLYFWILVTALVIAPFLFNPHQFSYSDFIIDYREFLRWMSRGNSRSHANSWIGYCRLSRTQIIGYKKKRLGYSSDRLCREMNRAGWRTVFASEIIAPLWLAIITTIAYLFVKSFPKDGIYPPSPLVRLATVALGPLVWNAAVLLSIFIVSLTLGPVLNQYYPRFGAMMAMVAHSLAIIGHIAFFEFLWFLESWNTAHAVLGLVAIISIQRAIQKTFISVFISREFKHDETNRAWWTGQWYGRGLGMRAMSQSAREYVVKIVELSLWSSDCLLGHFLLFFLSLPIIIPFVDKIHTIGLFWLHPSQQIRAPAYSPKQKRQRRNIVIKFTIVYYIAFMIFVALIALPMVFRSALKMNCSICQMI
;
A
#
# COMPACT_ATOMS: atom_id res chain seq x y z
N ASP A 1 13.37 -12.49 -13.93
CA ASP A 1 14.81 -12.79 -13.77
C ASP A 1 15.33 -12.47 -12.37
N VAL A 2 15.23 -11.22 -11.92
CA VAL A 2 15.84 -10.73 -10.67
C VAL A 2 15.53 -11.61 -9.45
N ALA A 3 14.26 -11.96 -9.23
CA ALA A 3 13.86 -12.84 -8.14
C ALA A 3 14.52 -14.23 -8.20
N ALA A 4 14.67 -14.80 -9.41
CA ALA A 4 15.36 -16.07 -9.60
C ALA A 4 16.88 -15.92 -9.41
N GLY A 5 17.46 -14.80 -9.85
CA GLY A 5 18.86 -14.46 -9.57
C GLY A 5 19.14 -14.37 -8.08
N LYS A 6 18.23 -13.77 -7.30
CA LYS A 6 18.34 -13.72 -5.83
C LYS A 6 18.26 -15.10 -5.18
N GLU A 7 17.35 -15.96 -5.63
CA GLU A 7 17.25 -17.34 -5.16
C GLU A 7 18.54 -18.13 -5.48
N GLN A 8 19.12 -17.91 -6.66
CA GLN A 8 20.40 -18.49 -7.06
C GLN A 8 21.54 -17.99 -6.16
N THR A 9 21.66 -16.69 -5.92
CA THR A 9 22.69 -16.12 -5.03
C THR A 9 22.53 -16.63 -3.59
N PHE A 10 21.29 -16.73 -3.10
CA PHE A 10 20.98 -17.26 -1.78
C PHE A 10 21.43 -18.72 -1.62
N GLY A 11 21.09 -19.59 -2.58
CA GLY A 11 21.43 -21.02 -2.55
C GLY A 11 22.91 -21.33 -2.82
N THR A 12 23.70 -20.35 -3.28
CA THR A 12 25.11 -20.50 -3.64
C THR A 12 26.01 -19.62 -2.78
N LEU A 13 26.39 -18.44 -3.25
CA LEU A 13 27.36 -17.54 -2.60
C LEU A 13 27.01 -17.27 -1.14
N THR A 14 25.75 -16.91 -0.84
CA THR A 14 25.32 -16.65 0.53
C THR A 14 25.39 -17.93 1.39
N ALA A 15 24.91 -19.06 0.88
CA ALA A 15 24.97 -20.33 1.59
C ALA A 15 26.41 -20.82 1.85
N ARG A 16 27.34 -20.62 0.90
CA ARG A 16 28.78 -20.93 1.06
C ARG A 16 29.37 -20.11 2.21
N THR A 17 29.17 -18.80 2.20
CA THR A 17 29.69 -17.90 3.23
C THR A 17 29.11 -18.20 4.61
N LEU A 18 27.78 -18.40 4.70
CA LEU A 18 27.12 -18.75 5.96
C LEU A 18 27.57 -20.12 6.49
N ALA A 19 27.81 -21.10 5.63
CA ALA A 19 28.29 -22.42 6.03
C ALA A 19 29.74 -22.38 6.53
N TRP A 20 30.59 -21.57 5.89
CA TRP A 20 31.99 -21.40 6.30
C TRP A 20 32.11 -20.81 7.70
N ILE A 21 31.33 -19.77 7.99
CA ILE A 21 31.35 -19.07 9.30
C ILE A 21 30.51 -19.81 10.35
N GLY A 22 29.61 -20.70 9.93
CA GLY A 22 28.76 -21.49 10.83
C GLY A 22 27.44 -20.83 11.21
N GLY A 23 26.97 -19.84 10.43
CA GLY A 23 25.67 -19.17 10.58
C GLY A 23 24.55 -19.78 9.72
N LYS A 24 24.80 -20.89 9.02
CA LYS A 24 23.81 -21.52 8.12
C LYS A 24 22.85 -22.43 8.88
N LEU A 25 21.54 -22.22 8.69
CA LEU A 25 20.49 -23.08 9.25
C LEU A 25 19.79 -24.01 8.25
N HIS A 26 19.80 -23.69 6.96
CA HIS A 26 19.09 -24.46 5.94
C HIS A 26 19.64 -24.12 4.55
N TYR A 27 19.37 -24.98 3.58
CA TYR A 27 19.60 -24.73 2.15
C TYR A 27 18.35 -24.16 1.47
N GLY A 28 17.16 -24.41 2.02
CA GLY A 28 15.88 -23.98 1.46
C GLY A 28 15.13 -25.14 0.85
N HIS A 29 15.71 -25.87 -0.13
CA HIS A 29 15.24 -27.17 -0.65
C HIS A 29 16.22 -27.73 -1.73
N PRO A 30 16.53 -29.04 -1.77
CA PRO A 30 16.28 -30.05 -0.74
C PRO A 30 17.41 -30.08 0.30
N ASP A 31 17.06 -29.85 1.57
CA ASP A 31 17.92 -30.19 2.71
C ASP A 31 17.83 -31.69 2.98
N PHE A 32 18.97 -32.34 3.22
CA PHE A 32 18.99 -33.74 3.67
C PHE A 32 19.05 -33.79 5.19
N LEU A 33 18.08 -34.46 5.81
CA LEU A 33 17.95 -34.55 7.26
C LEU A 33 18.24 -35.99 7.71
N ASN A 34 19.03 -36.15 8.77
CA ASN A 34 19.20 -37.44 9.43
C ASN A 34 17.93 -37.76 10.25
N ALA A 35 17.14 -38.72 9.76
CA ALA A 35 15.86 -39.08 10.36
C ALA A 35 15.98 -39.52 11.82
N THR A 36 16.97 -40.35 12.15
CA THR A 36 17.22 -40.82 13.53
C THR A 36 17.56 -39.65 14.46
N PHE A 37 18.42 -38.73 13.99
CA PHE A 37 18.78 -37.55 14.77
C PHE A 37 17.56 -36.65 15.03
N MET A 38 16.75 -36.36 14.01
CA MET A 38 15.59 -35.47 14.13
C MET A 38 14.48 -36.11 14.97
N ALA A 39 14.15 -37.38 14.74
CA ALA A 39 13.07 -38.09 15.45
C ALA A 39 13.33 -38.19 16.96
N THR A 40 14.57 -38.44 17.36
CA THR A 40 14.96 -38.54 18.79
C THR A 40 15.04 -37.18 19.50
N ARG A 41 14.92 -36.06 18.76
CA ARG A 41 15.24 -34.70 19.25
C ARG A 41 14.15 -33.66 18.96
N GLY A 42 12.90 -34.08 18.86
CA GLY A 42 11.75 -33.18 18.73
C GLY A 42 11.25 -32.95 17.30
N GLY A 43 11.75 -33.72 16.32
CA GLY A 43 11.26 -33.73 14.95
C GLY A 43 11.81 -32.60 14.08
N VAL A 44 11.31 -32.54 12.84
CA VAL A 44 11.71 -31.54 11.83
C VAL A 44 11.06 -30.19 12.09
N SER A 45 9.86 -30.16 12.66
CA SER A 45 9.13 -28.92 12.91
C SER A 45 8.20 -29.06 14.12
N LYS A 46 7.71 -27.93 14.61
CA LYS A 46 6.80 -27.85 15.76
C LYS A 46 5.37 -28.14 15.33
N ALA A 47 4.66 -28.97 16.09
CA ALA A 47 3.30 -29.42 15.81
C ALA A 47 2.22 -28.38 16.12
N GLN A 48 2.39 -27.12 15.69
CA GLN A 48 1.42 -26.04 15.91
C GLN A 48 0.83 -25.53 14.60
N ARG A 49 -0.49 -25.66 14.46
CA ARG A 49 -1.19 -25.27 13.22
C ARG A 49 -1.17 -23.74 13.06
N GLY A 50 -0.49 -23.26 12.02
CA GLY A 50 -0.49 -21.83 11.65
C GLY A 50 0.53 -20.97 12.38
N LEU A 51 1.52 -21.60 13.02
CA LEU A 51 2.73 -20.99 13.58
C LEU A 51 3.94 -21.78 13.08
N HIS A 52 5.12 -21.17 13.06
CA HIS A 52 6.38 -21.75 12.57
C HIS A 52 6.35 -22.07 11.07
N LEU A 53 6.02 -21.05 10.27
CA LEU A 53 5.91 -21.13 8.80
C LEU A 53 7.22 -21.55 8.10
N ASN A 54 8.37 -21.28 8.73
CA ASN A 54 9.72 -21.59 8.23
C ASN A 54 10.27 -22.85 8.91
N GLU A 55 9.57 -23.96 8.70
CA GLU A 55 9.84 -25.27 9.29
C GLU A 55 11.30 -25.75 9.11
N ASP A 56 11.87 -25.50 7.94
CA ASP A 56 13.26 -25.77 7.58
C ASP A 56 14.27 -25.02 8.47
N ILE A 57 14.01 -23.74 8.74
CA ILE A 57 14.85 -22.93 9.62
C ILE A 57 14.71 -23.37 11.07
N PHE A 58 13.50 -23.72 11.52
CA PHE A 58 13.29 -24.27 12.87
C PHE A 58 13.98 -25.63 13.06
N ALA A 59 13.99 -26.48 12.03
CA ALA A 59 14.78 -27.72 12.03
C ALA A 59 16.28 -27.41 12.22
N GLY A 60 16.78 -26.41 11.49
CA GLY A 60 18.15 -25.93 11.59
C GLY A 60 18.51 -25.43 12.99
N MET A 61 17.66 -24.56 13.58
CA MET A 61 17.88 -24.04 14.94
C MET A 61 17.88 -25.17 15.99
N ASN A 62 16.97 -26.14 15.87
CA ASN A 62 16.93 -27.30 16.78
C ASN A 62 18.15 -28.18 16.64
N ALA A 63 18.61 -28.44 15.41
CA ALA A 63 19.81 -29.23 15.17
C ALA A 63 21.03 -28.53 15.77
N PHE A 64 21.19 -27.24 15.50
CA PHE A 64 22.31 -26.45 15.96
C PHE A 64 22.33 -26.30 17.49
N GLY A 65 21.18 -25.99 18.11
CA GLY A 65 21.05 -25.89 19.57
C GLY A 65 21.28 -27.21 20.32
N ARG A 66 21.30 -28.35 19.64
CA ARG A 66 21.58 -29.68 20.22
C ARG A 66 22.96 -30.24 19.82
N GLY A 67 23.86 -29.38 19.34
CA GLY A 67 25.22 -29.77 18.94
C GLY A 67 25.31 -30.42 17.55
N GLY A 68 24.24 -30.40 16.76
CA GLY A 68 24.25 -30.83 15.37
C GLY A 68 25.00 -29.85 14.46
N ARG A 69 25.67 -30.36 13.42
CA ARG A 69 26.38 -29.55 12.43
C ARG A 69 25.68 -29.58 11.08
N ILE A 70 25.43 -28.41 10.52
CA ILE A 70 24.80 -28.25 9.21
C ILE A 70 25.92 -28.01 8.20
N LYS A 71 26.08 -28.94 7.25
CA LYS A 71 27.08 -28.85 6.18
C LYS A 71 26.43 -28.38 4.89
N HIS A 72 27.13 -27.52 4.14
CA HIS A 72 26.76 -27.17 2.77
C HIS A 72 27.54 -28.08 1.82
N VAL A 73 26.82 -28.81 0.97
CA VAL A 73 27.42 -29.69 -0.04
C VAL A 73 26.76 -29.36 -1.37
N GLU A 74 27.55 -28.94 -2.34
CA GLU A 74 27.09 -28.60 -3.68
C GLU A 74 27.13 -29.83 -4.58
N TYR A 75 26.16 -30.73 -4.43
CA TYR A 75 26.11 -31.96 -5.21
C TYR A 75 25.38 -31.79 -6.56
N PHE A 76 24.42 -30.87 -6.63
CA PHE A 76 23.62 -30.63 -7.84
C PHE A 76 22.92 -29.27 -7.75
N GLN A 77 23.12 -28.38 -8.74
CA GLN A 77 22.27 -27.19 -8.89
C GLN A 77 20.96 -27.62 -9.54
N CYS A 78 20.06 -28.24 -8.78
CA CYS A 78 18.70 -28.47 -9.25
C CYS A 78 17.92 -27.16 -9.13
N GLY A 79 18.06 -26.29 -10.13
CA GLY A 79 17.22 -25.11 -10.21
C GLY A 79 15.76 -25.53 -10.23
N LYS A 80 14.94 -25.04 -9.31
CA LYS A 80 13.49 -25.04 -9.51
C LYS A 80 13.23 -24.11 -10.68
N GLY A 81 13.22 -24.65 -11.90
CA GLY A 81 12.79 -23.98 -13.11
C GLY A 81 11.31 -23.61 -12.99
N ARG A 82 11.02 -22.56 -12.24
CA ARG A 82 9.67 -22.12 -11.92
C ARG A 82 9.43 -20.79 -12.59
N HIS A 83 8.38 -20.74 -13.40
CA HIS A 83 7.86 -19.47 -13.87
C HIS A 83 7.29 -18.70 -12.67
N LEU A 84 7.92 -17.57 -12.33
CA LEU A 84 7.53 -16.70 -11.23
C LEU A 84 6.85 -15.43 -11.76
N GLY A 85 5.57 -15.26 -11.46
CA GLY A 85 4.83 -14.04 -11.77
C GLY A 85 4.92 -13.05 -10.61
N PHE A 86 4.70 -11.76 -10.87
CA PHE A 86 4.81 -10.70 -9.86
C PHE A 86 4.07 -11.04 -8.56
N GLY A 87 2.78 -11.42 -8.65
CA GLY A 87 1.98 -11.79 -7.49
C GLY A 87 2.50 -13.02 -6.74
N THR A 88 3.10 -14.00 -7.43
CA THR A 88 3.70 -15.18 -6.81
C THR A 88 4.96 -14.80 -6.03
N VAL A 89 5.79 -13.91 -6.58
CA VAL A 89 6.99 -13.42 -5.88
C VAL A 89 6.60 -12.58 -4.66
N MET A 90 5.61 -11.71 -4.76
CA MET A 90 5.15 -10.93 -3.60
C MET A 90 4.54 -11.82 -2.50
N ASN A 91 3.83 -12.87 -2.86
CA ASN A 91 3.35 -13.88 -1.90
C ASN A 91 4.52 -14.60 -1.23
N PHE A 92 5.59 -14.90 -1.96
CA PHE A 92 6.81 -15.47 -1.40
C PHE A 92 7.49 -14.50 -0.42
N GLN A 93 7.59 -13.21 -0.77
CA GLN A 93 8.13 -12.19 0.15
C GLN A 93 7.30 -12.04 1.42
N THR A 94 5.97 -12.11 1.29
CA THR A 94 5.05 -12.09 2.44
C THR A 94 5.26 -13.33 3.33
N LYS A 95 5.46 -14.51 2.72
CA LYS A 95 5.78 -15.75 3.43
C LYS A 95 7.09 -15.59 4.21
N LEU A 96 8.16 -15.12 3.55
CA LEU A 96 9.45 -14.89 4.19
C LEU A 96 9.32 -13.95 5.38
N GLY A 97 8.79 -12.74 5.19
CA GLY A 97 8.69 -11.76 6.28
C GLY A 97 7.80 -12.22 7.43
N SER A 98 6.68 -12.92 7.16
CA SER A 98 5.85 -13.50 8.22
C SER A 98 6.63 -14.55 9.02
N GLY A 99 7.35 -15.45 8.33
CA GLY A 99 8.17 -16.46 8.99
C GLY A 99 9.33 -15.89 9.79
N MET A 100 9.91 -14.77 9.34
CA MET A 100 10.95 -14.06 10.10
C MET A 100 10.41 -13.42 11.37
N ALA A 101 9.21 -12.84 11.32
CA ALA A 101 8.56 -12.32 12.52
C ALA A 101 8.33 -13.43 13.58
N GLU A 102 7.96 -14.65 13.15
CA GLU A 102 7.82 -15.79 14.07
C GLU A 102 9.16 -16.26 14.65
N GLN A 103 10.24 -16.20 13.86
CA GLN A 103 11.58 -16.51 14.34
C GLN A 103 12.05 -15.53 15.41
N ILE A 104 11.85 -14.22 15.21
CA ILE A 104 12.23 -13.17 16.19
C ILE A 104 11.55 -13.41 17.54
N LEU A 105 10.31 -13.88 17.53
CA LEU A 105 9.52 -14.17 18.74
C LEU A 105 9.79 -15.57 19.32
N SER A 106 10.62 -16.38 18.67
CA SER A 106 10.85 -17.76 19.08
C SER A 106 11.89 -17.89 20.19
N ARG A 107 11.67 -18.89 21.06
CA ARG A 107 12.57 -19.20 22.17
C ARG A 107 13.94 -19.67 21.68
N GLU A 108 13.97 -20.43 20.59
CA GLU A 108 15.20 -20.94 20.00
C GLU A 108 16.11 -19.79 19.54
N TYR A 109 15.50 -18.78 18.90
CA TYR A 109 16.22 -17.60 18.47
C TYR A 109 16.81 -16.83 19.67
N TYR A 110 16.04 -16.70 20.76
CA TYR A 110 16.53 -16.10 22.02
C TYR A 110 17.75 -16.85 22.58
N TYR A 111 17.68 -18.18 22.71
CA TYR A 111 18.80 -18.95 23.26
C TYR A 111 20.06 -18.88 22.38
N LEU A 112 19.91 -19.08 21.07
CA LEU A 112 21.03 -18.96 20.13
C LEU A 112 21.63 -17.56 20.15
N GLY A 113 20.80 -16.52 20.22
CA GLY A 113 21.25 -15.14 20.33
C GLY A 113 22.08 -14.84 21.59
N THR A 114 21.80 -15.52 22.71
CA THR A 114 22.52 -15.33 23.98
C THR A 114 23.78 -16.18 24.14
N GLN A 115 23.90 -17.28 23.38
CA GLN A 115 24.95 -18.29 23.61
C GLN A 115 26.03 -18.32 22.51
N LEU A 116 25.78 -17.71 21.35
CA LEU A 116 26.75 -17.72 20.26
C LEU A 116 27.90 -16.74 20.51
N PRO A 117 29.15 -17.11 20.15
CA PRO A 117 30.26 -16.16 20.12
C PRO A 117 29.99 -15.06 19.09
N ILE A 118 30.61 -13.89 19.27
CA ILE A 118 30.24 -12.65 18.56
C ILE A 118 30.31 -12.78 17.03
N ASP A 119 31.29 -13.50 16.49
CA ASP A 119 31.48 -13.74 15.06
C ASP A 119 30.31 -14.53 14.46
N ARG A 120 29.89 -15.61 15.14
CA ARG A 120 28.75 -16.42 14.74
C ARG A 120 27.44 -15.71 15.00
N PHE A 121 27.35 -14.93 16.08
CA PHE A 121 26.17 -14.14 16.40
C PHE A 121 25.88 -13.09 15.32
N LEU A 122 26.88 -12.31 14.90
CA LEU A 122 26.70 -11.29 13.85
C LEU A 122 26.29 -11.93 12.52
N THR A 123 26.89 -13.07 12.18
CA THR A 123 26.55 -13.83 10.97
C THR A 123 25.14 -14.41 11.04
N PHE A 124 24.75 -14.97 12.19
CA PHE A 124 23.41 -15.47 12.46
C PHE A 124 22.38 -14.34 12.41
N TYR A 125 22.68 -13.20 13.02
CA TYR A 125 21.82 -12.01 12.98
C TYR A 125 21.59 -11.55 11.54
N TYR A 126 22.66 -11.32 10.77
CA TYR A 126 22.52 -10.83 9.39
C TYR A 126 21.90 -11.87 8.45
N GLY A 127 22.26 -13.15 8.59
CA GLY A 127 21.70 -14.25 7.78
C GLY A 127 20.22 -14.54 8.06
N HIS A 128 19.69 -14.06 9.19
CA HIS A 128 18.31 -14.25 9.61
C HIS A 128 17.61 -12.88 9.82
N PRO A 129 17.02 -12.52 10.98
CA PRO A 129 16.12 -11.38 11.03
C PRO A 129 16.81 -10.03 10.86
N GLY A 130 18.11 -9.91 11.09
CA GLY A 130 18.83 -8.65 10.99
C GLY A 130 18.76 -8.01 9.61
N PHE A 131 18.92 -8.81 8.54
CA PHE A 131 18.72 -8.34 7.16
C PHE A 131 17.29 -7.79 6.94
N HIS A 132 16.30 -8.46 7.51
CA HIS A 132 14.90 -8.09 7.35
C HIS A 132 14.48 -6.90 8.22
N LEU A 133 15.08 -6.74 9.40
CA LEU A 133 14.93 -5.55 10.24
C LEU A 133 15.54 -4.33 9.56
N ASN A 134 16.68 -4.49 8.87
CA ASN A 134 17.26 -3.41 8.06
C ASN A 134 16.26 -2.91 6.99
N ASN A 135 15.55 -3.80 6.32
CA ASN A 135 14.51 -3.42 5.35
C ASN A 135 13.40 -2.55 5.99
N ILE A 136 13.00 -2.83 7.23
CA ILE A 136 12.05 -1.99 7.97
C ILE A 136 12.64 -0.62 8.25
N LEU A 137 13.91 -0.57 8.69
CA LEU A 137 14.62 0.69 8.98
C LEU A 137 14.81 1.54 7.72
N ILE A 138 15.06 0.94 6.55
CA ILE A 138 15.17 1.65 5.27
C ILE A 138 13.85 2.35 4.93
N ILE A 139 12.74 1.62 4.96
CA ILE A 139 11.41 2.20 4.68
C ILE A 139 11.07 3.30 5.69
N PHE A 140 11.37 3.07 6.97
CA PHE A 140 11.12 4.06 8.01
C PHE A 140 11.98 5.32 7.83
N SER A 141 13.25 5.16 7.46
CA SER A 141 14.17 6.27 7.18
C SER A 141 13.71 7.11 5.99
N VAL A 142 13.18 6.49 4.93
CA VAL A 142 12.58 7.22 3.80
C VAL A 142 11.37 8.04 4.24
N GLN A 143 10.50 7.48 5.10
CA GLN A 143 9.35 8.21 5.63
C GLN A 143 9.78 9.41 6.49
N LEU A 144 10.72 9.20 7.41
CA LEU A 144 11.25 10.28 8.25
C LEU A 144 11.93 11.35 7.40
N PHE A 145 12.72 10.97 6.39
CA PHE A 145 13.38 11.92 5.51
C PHE A 145 12.38 12.79 4.74
N ILE A 146 11.32 12.20 4.18
CA ILE A 146 10.27 12.96 3.48
C ILE A 146 9.53 13.89 4.45
N ILE A 147 9.23 13.43 5.68
CA ILE A 147 8.60 14.28 6.70
C ILE A 147 9.53 15.46 7.04
N SER A 148 10.82 15.24 7.25
CA SER A 148 11.79 16.31 7.48
C SER A 148 11.86 17.29 6.31
N LEU A 149 11.78 16.80 5.07
CA LEU A 149 11.70 17.66 3.89
C LEU A 149 10.41 18.48 3.84
N VAL A 150 9.27 17.97 4.32
CA VAL A 150 8.03 18.74 4.44
C VAL A 150 8.23 19.91 5.40
N PHE A 151 8.84 19.70 6.57
CA PHE A 151 9.12 20.79 7.52
C PHE A 151 10.09 21.81 6.94
N LEU A 152 11.13 21.34 6.27
CA LEU A 152 12.06 22.24 5.61
C LEU A 152 11.38 23.02 4.47
N GLY A 153 10.51 22.37 3.69
CA GLY A 153 9.67 23.03 2.71
C GLY A 153 8.82 24.13 3.34
N THR A 154 8.12 23.82 4.45
CA THR A 154 7.33 24.84 5.16
C THR A 154 8.18 26.01 5.66
N LEU A 155 9.43 25.75 6.06
CA LEU A 155 10.37 26.80 6.47
C LEU A 155 10.79 27.69 5.29
N VAL A 156 11.17 27.08 4.17
CA VAL A 156 11.61 27.78 2.95
C VAL A 156 10.49 28.66 2.37
N GLU A 157 9.25 28.18 2.39
CA GLU A 157 8.09 28.95 1.90
C GLU A 157 7.79 30.17 2.77
N SER A 158 7.97 30.04 4.09
CA SER A 158 7.46 31.03 5.05
C SER A 158 8.48 32.10 5.44
N VAL A 159 9.77 31.84 5.19
CA VAL A 159 10.87 32.67 5.71
C VAL A 159 11.71 33.22 4.55
N PRO A 160 12.11 34.51 4.56
CA PRO A 160 12.96 35.07 3.53
C PRO A 160 14.36 34.41 3.55
N VAL A 161 14.73 33.79 2.44
CA VAL A 161 16.04 33.14 2.26
C VAL A 161 17.07 34.17 1.79
N CYS A 162 18.24 34.20 2.42
CA CYS A 162 19.33 35.10 2.01
C CYS A 162 19.82 34.79 0.58
N SER A 163 20.13 35.83 -0.20
CA SER A 163 20.68 35.66 -1.54
C SER A 163 22.21 35.65 -1.53
N TYR A 164 22.77 34.88 -2.47
CA TYR A 164 24.20 34.68 -2.64
C TYR A 164 24.63 35.14 -4.04
N VAL A 165 25.76 35.83 -4.12
CA VAL A 165 26.46 36.14 -5.38
C VAL A 165 27.86 35.56 -5.26
N ASP A 166 28.27 34.76 -6.24
CA ASP A 166 29.59 34.10 -6.29
C ASP A 166 29.99 33.33 -5.01
N GLY A 167 29.02 32.68 -4.37
CA GLY A 167 29.25 31.88 -3.15
C GLY A 167 29.51 32.70 -1.89
N ARG A 168 29.40 34.04 -1.96
CA ARG A 168 29.47 34.93 -0.80
C ARG A 168 28.09 35.48 -0.47
N LEU A 169 27.80 35.56 0.82
CA LEU A 169 26.58 36.20 1.33
C LEU A 169 26.64 37.70 0.98
N LEU A 170 25.60 38.25 0.38
CA LEU A 170 25.55 39.71 0.20
C LEU A 170 25.54 40.40 1.56
N SER A 171 26.45 41.35 1.73
CA SER A 171 26.49 42.19 2.94
C SER A 171 25.30 43.15 2.94
N GLY A 172 24.64 43.32 4.10
CA GLY A 172 23.51 44.25 4.26
C GLY A 172 22.10 43.63 4.26
N GLN A 173 21.96 42.30 4.17
CA GLN A 173 20.67 41.62 4.29
C GLN A 173 20.32 41.34 5.76
N SER A 174 19.67 42.30 6.44
CA SER A 174 19.11 42.07 7.78
C SER A 174 17.75 41.36 7.69
N GLY A 175 17.52 40.35 8.53
CA GLY A 175 16.23 39.62 8.60
C GLY A 175 16.06 38.43 7.66
N CYS A 176 17.08 38.04 6.89
CA CYS A 176 17.07 36.83 6.06
C CYS A 176 17.68 35.63 6.81
N TYR A 177 17.28 34.41 6.42
CA TYR A 177 17.82 33.17 6.99
C TYR A 177 18.69 32.43 5.98
N ASN A 178 19.88 32.00 6.43
CA ASN A 178 20.82 31.25 5.60
C ASN A 178 20.44 29.74 5.56
N LEU A 179 19.67 29.33 4.56
CA LEU A 179 19.26 27.94 4.36
C LEU A 179 20.12 27.18 3.33
N TYR A 180 21.13 27.82 2.73
CA TYR A 180 21.96 27.20 1.70
C TYR A 180 22.71 25.93 2.19
N PRO A 181 23.29 25.88 3.41
CA PRO A 181 23.88 24.65 3.94
C PRO A 181 22.89 23.48 4.00
N VAL A 182 21.61 23.77 4.21
CA VAL A 182 20.56 22.74 4.28
C VAL A 182 20.27 22.18 2.89
N PHE A 183 20.23 23.01 1.85
CA PHE A 183 20.06 22.54 0.46
C PHE A 183 21.23 21.64 0.01
N GLU A 184 22.45 22.01 0.37
CA GLU A 184 23.63 21.17 0.13
C GLU A 184 23.59 19.86 0.93
N TRP A 185 23.10 19.89 2.17
CA TRP A 185 22.86 18.68 2.95
C TRP A 185 21.84 17.75 2.29
N ILE A 186 20.69 18.26 1.84
CA ILE A 186 19.68 17.47 1.11
C ILE A 186 20.30 16.81 -0.10
N LYS A 187 21.02 17.57 -0.93
CA LYS A 187 21.70 17.07 -2.13
C LYS A 187 22.64 15.91 -1.78
N ARG A 188 23.50 16.07 -0.78
CA ARG A 188 24.44 15.01 -0.34
C ARG A 188 23.72 13.77 0.19
N CYS A 189 22.66 13.95 0.99
CA CYS A 189 21.85 12.86 1.51
C CYS A 189 21.16 12.08 0.39
N VAL A 190 20.53 12.77 -0.57
CA VAL A 190 19.85 12.13 -1.71
C VAL A 190 20.85 11.33 -2.55
N ILE A 191 22.03 11.89 -2.85
CA ILE A 191 23.08 11.19 -3.60
C ILE A 191 23.56 9.95 -2.84
N SER A 192 23.82 10.07 -1.54
CA SER A 192 24.27 8.95 -0.68
C SER A 192 23.25 7.81 -0.67
N ILE A 193 21.96 8.11 -0.47
CA ILE A 193 20.89 7.10 -0.48
C ILE A 193 20.77 6.44 -1.86
N SER A 194 20.93 7.21 -2.94
CA SER A 194 20.89 6.67 -4.30
C SER A 194 22.05 5.69 -4.56
N LEU A 195 23.26 6.00 -4.10
CA LEU A 195 24.43 5.14 -4.21
C LEU A 195 24.26 3.84 -3.42
N VAL A 196 23.81 3.92 -2.16
CA VAL A 196 23.56 2.73 -1.33
C VAL A 196 22.55 1.79 -1.98
N SER A 197 21.54 2.35 -2.64
CA SER A 197 20.55 1.55 -3.36
C SER A 197 21.13 0.85 -4.59
N MET A 198 22.08 1.48 -5.29
CA MET A 198 22.80 0.83 -6.40
C MET A 198 23.71 -0.30 -5.91
N ILE A 199 24.33 -0.15 -4.73
CA ILE A 199 25.15 -1.21 -4.10
C ILE A 199 24.35 -2.49 -3.86
N SER A 200 23.02 -2.41 -3.69
CA SER A 200 22.18 -3.60 -3.50
C SER A 200 22.18 -4.57 -4.71
N PHE A 201 22.56 -4.10 -5.91
CA PHE A 201 22.70 -4.94 -7.11
C PHE A 201 24.10 -5.58 -7.23
N LEU A 202 25.06 -5.12 -6.43
CA LEU A 202 26.45 -5.56 -6.50
C LEU A 202 26.62 -7.07 -6.23
N PRO A 203 25.96 -7.71 -5.25
CA PRO A 203 26.15 -9.14 -5.00
C PRO A 203 25.73 -10.01 -6.20
N LEU A 204 24.62 -9.65 -6.85
CA LEU A 204 24.16 -10.36 -8.04
C LEU A 204 25.09 -10.12 -9.24
N PHE A 205 25.60 -8.89 -9.38
CA PHE A 205 26.57 -8.56 -10.41
C PHE A 205 27.88 -9.34 -10.22
N ILE A 206 28.42 -9.39 -8.99
CA ILE A 206 29.63 -10.15 -8.66
C ILE A 206 29.44 -11.62 -8.97
N TYR A 207 28.31 -12.20 -8.58
CA TYR A 207 28.01 -13.60 -8.88
C TYR A 207 27.99 -13.90 -10.38
N GLU A 208 27.30 -13.07 -11.17
CA GLU A 208 27.26 -13.24 -12.63
C GLU A 208 28.62 -12.99 -13.27
N PHE A 209 29.39 -12.03 -12.74
CA PHE A 209 30.75 -11.71 -13.17
C PHE A 209 31.68 -12.90 -12.97
N THR A 210 31.63 -13.57 -11.80
CA THR A 210 32.48 -14.72 -11.50
C THR A 210 32.09 -15.97 -12.28
N GLU A 211 30.79 -16.22 -12.48
CA GLU A 211 30.30 -17.46 -13.09
C GLU A 211 30.20 -17.40 -14.61
N ARG A 212 29.88 -16.22 -15.19
CA ARG A 212 29.56 -16.07 -16.63
C ARG A 212 30.41 -15.02 -17.35
N GLY A 213 31.32 -14.36 -16.65
CA GLY A 213 32.22 -13.35 -17.20
C GLY A 213 31.61 -11.96 -17.34
N VAL A 214 32.49 -10.98 -17.60
CA VAL A 214 32.17 -9.54 -17.52
C VAL A 214 31.07 -9.10 -18.48
N GLY A 215 31.16 -9.48 -19.76
CA GLY A 215 30.22 -9.03 -20.80
C GLY A 215 28.78 -9.47 -20.52
N ARG A 216 28.60 -10.71 -20.06
CA ARG A 216 27.26 -11.24 -19.69
C ARG A 216 26.73 -10.56 -18.43
N ALA A 217 27.59 -10.29 -17.45
CA ALA A 217 27.21 -9.57 -16.23
C ALA A 217 26.72 -8.14 -16.52
N VAL A 218 27.46 -7.38 -17.34
CA VAL A 218 27.08 -6.02 -17.74
C VAL A 218 25.78 -6.02 -18.55
N LEU A 219 25.64 -6.93 -19.52
CA LEU A 219 24.41 -7.04 -20.31
C LEU A 219 23.20 -7.42 -19.44
N ARG A 220 23.38 -8.34 -18.48
CA ARG A 220 22.32 -8.74 -17.55
C ARG A 220 21.91 -7.57 -16.66
N LEU A 221 22.88 -6.81 -16.12
CA LEU A 221 22.61 -5.61 -15.33
C LEU A 221 21.86 -4.55 -16.15
N ALA A 222 22.29 -4.28 -17.39
CA ALA A 222 21.59 -3.35 -18.28
C ALA A 222 20.13 -3.77 -18.52
N LYS A 223 19.88 -5.07 -18.75
CA LYS A 223 18.52 -5.61 -18.86
C LYS A 223 17.69 -5.45 -17.58
N HIS A 224 18.30 -5.50 -16.39
CA HIS A 224 17.61 -5.26 -15.11
C HIS A 224 17.12 -3.82 -15.01
N PHE A 225 17.94 -2.84 -15.40
CA PHE A 225 17.52 -1.43 -15.42
C PHE A 225 16.48 -1.14 -16.49
N LEU A 226 16.64 -1.68 -17.71
CA LEU A 226 15.67 -1.53 -18.80
C LEU A 226 14.29 -2.13 -18.46
N SER A 227 14.26 -3.20 -17.65
CA SER A 227 13.02 -3.82 -17.16
C SER A 227 12.49 -3.20 -15.86
N LEU A 228 13.07 -2.07 -15.42
CA LEU A 228 12.66 -1.33 -14.22
C LEU A 228 12.78 -2.14 -12.92
N SER A 229 13.72 -3.09 -12.85
CA SER A 229 13.96 -3.89 -11.64
C SER A 229 14.16 -3.08 -10.35
N PRO A 230 14.79 -1.89 -10.35
CA PRO A 230 14.88 -1.09 -9.11
C PRO A 230 13.51 -0.78 -8.51
N MET A 231 12.49 -0.50 -9.34
CA MET A 231 11.12 -0.27 -8.85
C MET A 231 10.51 -1.54 -8.25
N PHE A 232 10.79 -2.71 -8.85
CA PHE A 232 10.37 -3.99 -8.31
C PHE A 232 10.96 -4.22 -6.91
N GLU A 233 12.24 -3.90 -6.74
CA GLU A 233 12.95 -4.15 -5.48
C GLU A 233 12.47 -3.24 -4.35
N VAL A 234 12.24 -1.97 -4.62
CA VAL A 234 11.64 -1.04 -3.65
C VAL A 234 10.29 -1.57 -3.16
N PHE A 235 9.46 -2.04 -4.09
CA PHE A 235 8.16 -2.60 -3.76
C PHE A 235 8.28 -3.93 -2.98
N ALA A 236 9.19 -4.82 -3.36
CA ALA A 236 9.44 -6.08 -2.66
C ALA A 236 9.89 -5.86 -1.20
N THR A 237 10.80 -4.90 -0.98
CA THR A 237 11.27 -4.47 0.35
C THR A 237 10.11 -3.97 1.21
N GLN A 238 9.20 -3.17 0.64
CA GLN A 238 8.01 -2.69 1.34
C GLN A 238 7.06 -3.84 1.74
N ILE A 239 6.77 -4.77 0.82
CA ILE A 239 5.87 -5.90 1.11
C ILE A 239 6.45 -6.78 2.21
N GLN A 240 7.76 -7.06 2.15
CA GLN A 240 8.42 -7.84 3.18
C GLN A 240 8.38 -7.14 4.54
N SER A 241 8.73 -5.84 4.58
CA SER A 241 8.70 -5.02 5.81
C SER A 241 7.31 -4.96 6.42
N ASN A 242 6.28 -4.74 5.60
CA ASN A 242 4.89 -4.72 6.04
C ASN A 242 4.47 -6.09 6.63
N SER A 243 4.85 -7.19 5.98
CA SER A 243 4.49 -8.54 6.46
C SER A 243 5.11 -8.88 7.83
N ILE A 244 6.33 -8.42 8.10
CA ILE A 244 6.97 -8.57 9.41
C ILE A 244 6.21 -7.77 10.46
N LEU A 245 5.97 -6.47 10.22
CA LEU A 245 5.29 -5.58 11.15
C LEU A 245 3.86 -6.06 11.46
N VAL A 246 3.12 -6.49 10.44
CA VAL A 246 1.76 -7.01 10.59
C VAL A 246 1.77 -8.32 11.39
N ASN A 247 2.68 -9.24 11.09
CA ASN A 247 2.73 -10.52 11.81
C ASN A 247 3.20 -10.33 13.26
N MET A 248 4.13 -9.42 13.54
CA MET A 248 4.50 -9.06 14.91
C MET A 248 3.35 -8.40 15.68
N SER A 249 2.54 -7.57 15.00
CA SER A 249 1.49 -6.78 15.65
C SER A 249 0.20 -7.57 15.89
N PHE A 250 -0.23 -8.32 14.88
CA PHE A 250 -1.54 -9.00 14.86
C PHE A 250 -1.42 -10.52 14.96
N GLY A 251 -0.22 -11.08 14.72
CA GLY A 251 0.00 -12.52 14.63
C GLY A 251 -0.71 -13.17 13.44
N GLY A 252 -0.60 -14.50 13.37
CA GLY A 252 -1.34 -15.31 12.42
C GLY A 252 -0.71 -15.36 11.03
N ALA A 253 0.45 -16.02 10.92
CA ALA A 253 1.04 -16.34 9.64
C ALA A 253 0.08 -17.22 8.83
N ARG A 254 -0.62 -16.58 7.88
CA ARG A 254 -1.48 -17.29 6.95
C ARG A 254 -0.57 -18.09 6.02
N TYR A 255 -0.85 -19.39 5.88
CA TYR A 255 -0.32 -20.13 4.73
C TYR A 255 -0.85 -19.47 3.45
N ILE A 256 0.04 -18.78 2.74
CA ILE A 256 -0.23 -18.18 1.44
C ILE A 256 0.34 -19.14 0.41
N ALA A 257 -0.54 -19.80 -0.34
CA ALA A 257 -0.12 -20.59 -1.47
C ALA A 257 0.60 -19.67 -2.48
N THR A 258 1.90 -19.89 -2.65
CA THR A 258 2.63 -19.35 -3.79
C THR A 258 2.12 -20.14 -5.00
N GLY A 259 1.09 -19.64 -5.68
CA GLY A 259 0.36 -20.37 -6.72
C GLY A 259 1.24 -20.81 -7.91
N ARG A 260 0.83 -21.86 -8.64
CA ARG A 260 1.50 -22.39 -9.84
C ARG A 260 0.78 -21.97 -11.14
N GLY A 261 0.34 -20.72 -11.21
CA GLY A 261 -0.31 -20.17 -12.40
C GLY A 261 0.68 -19.80 -13.49
N PHE A 262 0.17 -19.60 -14.72
CA PHE A 262 0.97 -19.07 -15.82
C PHE A 262 1.38 -17.61 -15.55
N THR A 263 2.65 -17.30 -15.75
CA THR A 263 3.21 -15.96 -15.49
C THR A 263 2.82 -14.91 -16.51
N THR A 264 2.36 -15.35 -17.68
CA THR A 264 1.81 -14.52 -18.75
C THR A 264 0.35 -14.16 -18.52
N ALA A 265 -0.31 -14.78 -17.53
CA ALA A 265 -1.71 -14.52 -17.24
C ALA A 265 -1.87 -13.17 -16.52
N ARG A 266 -2.64 -12.28 -17.14
CA ARG A 266 -3.01 -10.98 -16.60
C ARG A 266 -3.96 -11.12 -15.40
N ILE A 267 -3.75 -10.31 -14.38
CA ILE A 267 -4.66 -10.17 -13.24
C ILE A 267 -5.39 -8.83 -13.37
N SER A 268 -6.70 -8.79 -13.07
CA SER A 268 -7.49 -7.56 -13.15
C SER A 268 -7.05 -6.52 -12.12
N PHE A 269 -7.10 -5.24 -12.49
CA PHE A 269 -6.78 -4.09 -11.63
C PHE A 269 -7.37 -4.17 -10.21
N SER A 270 -8.66 -4.48 -10.06
CA SER A 270 -9.34 -4.53 -8.74
C SER A 270 -8.75 -5.57 -7.78
N ILE A 271 -8.28 -6.71 -8.30
CA ILE A 271 -7.66 -7.77 -7.50
C ILE A 271 -6.24 -7.35 -7.09
N LEU A 272 -5.49 -6.70 -7.99
CA LEU A 272 -4.16 -6.18 -7.67
C LEU A 272 -4.25 -5.04 -6.65
N TYR A 273 -5.18 -4.11 -6.85
CA TYR A 273 -5.45 -3.01 -5.95
C TYR A 273 -5.82 -3.52 -4.55
N SER A 274 -6.86 -4.35 -4.42
CA SER A 274 -7.28 -4.89 -3.11
C SER A 274 -6.20 -5.70 -2.39
N ARG A 275 -5.27 -6.33 -3.12
CA ARG A 275 -4.16 -7.07 -2.53
C ARG A 275 -3.06 -6.16 -1.97
N PHE A 276 -2.74 -5.07 -2.67
CA PHE A 276 -1.58 -4.23 -2.39
C PHE A 276 -1.90 -2.84 -1.84
N ALA A 277 -3.19 -2.49 -1.74
CA ALA A 277 -3.70 -1.23 -1.20
C ALA A 277 -3.17 -0.95 0.22
N GLY A 278 -3.48 -1.87 1.15
CA GLY A 278 -3.05 -1.78 2.54
C GLY A 278 -1.54 -1.86 2.73
N PRO A 279 -0.85 -2.88 2.18
CA PRO A 279 0.58 -3.07 2.39
C PRO A 279 1.50 -1.99 1.80
N SER A 280 1.14 -1.38 0.65
CA SER A 280 2.05 -0.49 -0.07
C SER A 280 1.38 0.77 -0.63
N ILE A 281 0.29 0.65 -1.38
CA ILE A 281 -0.25 1.79 -2.16
C ILE A 281 -0.67 2.94 -1.26
N TYR A 282 -1.37 2.68 -0.14
CA TYR A 282 -1.77 3.74 0.80
C TYR A 282 -0.58 4.44 1.44
N LEU A 283 0.52 3.73 1.71
CA LEU A 283 1.74 4.36 2.16
C LEU A 283 2.35 5.21 1.05
N GLY A 284 2.51 4.63 -0.14
CA GLY A 284 3.10 5.30 -1.30
C GLY A 284 2.38 6.58 -1.68
N VAL A 285 1.04 6.60 -1.70
CA VAL A 285 0.25 7.80 -2.05
C VAL A 285 0.44 8.92 -1.03
N ARG A 286 0.51 8.58 0.26
CA ARG A 286 0.75 9.57 1.33
C ARG A 286 2.16 10.15 1.24
N THR A 287 3.16 9.32 0.98
CA THR A 287 4.52 9.82 0.77
C THR A 287 4.66 10.58 -0.54
N LEU A 288 3.89 10.22 -1.58
CA LEU A 288 3.89 10.91 -2.87
C LEU A 288 3.27 12.31 -2.76
N THR A 289 2.17 12.46 -2.01
CA THR A 289 1.54 13.75 -1.75
C THR A 289 2.42 14.66 -0.90
N MET A 290 3.11 14.11 0.11
CA MET A 290 4.15 14.86 0.85
C MET A 290 5.31 15.29 -0.05
N LEU A 291 5.80 14.40 -0.92
CA LEU A 291 6.86 14.72 -1.87
C LEU A 291 6.43 15.78 -2.90
N LEU A 292 5.17 15.71 -3.37
CA LEU A 292 4.59 16.71 -4.28
C LEU A 292 4.67 18.12 -3.66
N TYR A 293 4.26 18.27 -2.40
CA TYR A 293 4.39 19.54 -1.67
C TYR A 293 5.84 20.02 -1.63
N VAL A 294 6.76 19.14 -1.21
CA VAL A 294 8.20 19.46 -1.15
C VAL A 294 8.71 19.93 -2.50
N THR A 295 8.34 19.28 -3.60
CA THR A 295 8.83 19.65 -4.93
C THR A 295 8.24 20.95 -5.47
N MET A 296 7.05 21.35 -5.02
CA MET A 296 6.46 22.64 -5.40
C MET A 296 7.17 23.82 -4.72
N VAL A 297 7.61 23.62 -3.48
CA VAL A 297 8.25 24.69 -2.67
C VAL A 297 9.77 24.69 -2.82
N LEU A 298 10.37 23.50 -2.83
CA LEU A 298 11.81 23.28 -2.87
C LEU A 298 12.17 22.33 -4.02
N TRP A 299 12.45 22.89 -5.20
CA TRP A 299 12.87 22.10 -6.33
C TRP A 299 14.39 21.87 -6.33
N VAL A 300 14.79 20.62 -6.16
CA VAL A 300 16.16 20.15 -6.36
C VAL A 300 16.12 18.96 -7.33
N PRO A 301 16.88 18.96 -8.44
CA PRO A 301 16.83 17.89 -9.44
C PRO A 301 17.03 16.48 -8.88
N HIS A 302 17.82 16.36 -7.82
CA HIS A 302 18.09 15.09 -7.14
C HIS A 302 16.83 14.45 -6.54
N LEU A 303 15.79 15.23 -6.20
CA LEU A 303 14.51 14.71 -5.69
C LEU A 303 13.80 13.78 -6.68
N LEU A 304 14.17 13.81 -7.97
CA LEU A 304 13.71 12.86 -8.98
C LEU A 304 13.94 11.40 -8.55
N TYR A 305 15.02 11.12 -7.81
CA TYR A 305 15.27 9.80 -7.24
C TYR A 305 14.14 9.34 -6.30
N PHE A 306 13.69 10.23 -5.40
CA PHE A 306 12.59 9.94 -4.49
C PHE A 306 11.24 9.83 -5.23
N TRP A 307 11.05 10.58 -6.31
CA TRP A 307 9.89 10.39 -7.17
C TRP A 307 9.83 8.98 -7.75
N ILE A 308 10.95 8.46 -8.27
CA ILE A 308 11.02 7.09 -8.79
C ILE A 308 10.74 6.08 -7.66
N LEU A 309 11.39 6.23 -6.52
CA LEU A 309 11.25 5.34 -5.37
C LEU A 309 9.80 5.29 -4.84
N VAL A 310 9.21 6.45 -4.58
CA VAL A 310 7.86 6.54 -4.01
C VAL A 310 6.80 6.12 -5.03
N THR A 311 6.98 6.46 -6.31
CA THR A 311 6.09 6.02 -7.39
C THR A 311 6.13 4.49 -7.53
N ALA A 312 7.27 3.85 -7.30
CA ALA A 312 7.38 2.40 -7.30
C ALA A 312 6.46 1.74 -6.25
N LEU A 313 6.31 2.34 -5.05
CA LEU A 313 5.41 1.84 -4.00
C LEU A 313 3.94 1.80 -4.42
N VAL A 314 3.57 2.61 -5.41
CA VAL A 314 2.20 2.79 -5.89
C VAL A 314 1.93 1.98 -7.16
N ILE A 315 2.86 2.02 -8.11
CA ILE A 315 2.62 1.60 -9.50
C ILE A 315 3.13 0.20 -9.81
N ALA A 316 4.11 -0.31 -9.06
CA ALA A 316 4.74 -1.61 -9.33
C ALA A 316 3.74 -2.77 -9.55
N PRO A 317 2.62 -2.92 -8.78
CA PRO A 317 1.65 -3.99 -9.04
C PRO A 317 1.08 -4.02 -10.44
N PHE A 318 0.92 -2.85 -11.05
CA PHE A 318 0.34 -2.68 -12.37
C PHE A 318 1.43 -2.71 -13.45
N LEU A 319 2.57 -2.08 -13.18
CA LEU A 319 3.71 -2.06 -14.09
C LEU A 319 4.25 -3.47 -14.37
N PHE A 320 4.25 -4.37 -13.39
CA PHE A 320 4.71 -5.74 -13.57
C PHE A 320 3.58 -6.74 -13.91
N ASN A 321 2.40 -6.23 -14.26
CA ASN A 321 1.29 -7.05 -14.76
C ASN A 321 1.42 -7.22 -16.28
N PRO A 322 1.38 -8.46 -16.82
CA PRO A 322 1.46 -8.68 -18.27
C PRO A 322 0.32 -7.98 -19.03
N HIS A 323 0.63 -7.43 -20.20
CA HIS A 323 -0.32 -6.73 -21.08
C HIS A 323 -1.12 -5.61 -20.39
N GLN A 324 -0.51 -4.92 -19.40
CA GLN A 324 -1.19 -3.88 -18.65
C GLN A 324 -1.61 -2.69 -19.54
N PHE A 325 -0.80 -2.38 -20.56
CA PHE A 325 -0.98 -1.21 -21.42
C PHE A 325 -1.73 -1.53 -22.73
N SER A 326 -2.26 -2.74 -22.89
CA SER A 326 -3.23 -3.06 -23.94
C SER A 326 -4.52 -2.27 -23.71
N TYR A 327 -4.86 -1.37 -24.64
CA TYR A 327 -6.03 -0.49 -24.51
C TYR A 327 -7.34 -1.24 -24.21
N SER A 328 -7.60 -2.32 -24.97
CA SER A 328 -8.84 -3.09 -24.81
C SER A 328 -8.96 -3.75 -23.44
N ASP A 329 -7.84 -4.26 -22.92
CA ASP A 329 -7.75 -4.94 -21.65
C ASP A 329 -7.77 -3.94 -20.47
N PHE A 330 -7.16 -2.77 -20.66
CA PHE A 330 -7.20 -1.66 -19.71
C PHE A 330 -8.64 -1.16 -19.46
N ILE A 331 -9.42 -0.92 -20.52
CA ILE A 331 -10.83 -0.48 -20.37
C ILE A 331 -11.71 -1.58 -19.75
N ILE A 332 -11.45 -2.85 -20.04
CA ILE A 332 -12.15 -3.97 -19.39
C ILE A 332 -11.86 -4.00 -17.88
N ASP A 333 -10.62 -3.70 -17.48
CA ASP A 333 -10.24 -3.58 -16.08
C ASP A 333 -10.91 -2.40 -15.39
N TYR A 334 -11.06 -1.27 -16.08
CA TYR A 334 -11.82 -0.13 -15.56
C TYR A 334 -13.27 -0.50 -15.23
N ARG A 335 -13.94 -1.22 -16.13
CA ARG A 335 -15.28 -1.78 -15.87
C ARG A 335 -15.29 -2.70 -14.66
N GLU A 336 -14.31 -3.58 -14.53
CA GLU A 336 -14.27 -4.52 -13.41
C GLU A 336 -13.95 -3.83 -12.08
N PHE A 337 -13.20 -2.72 -12.10
CA PHE A 337 -13.01 -1.82 -10.96
C PHE A 337 -14.33 -1.17 -10.52
N LEU A 338 -15.07 -0.54 -11.44
CA LEU A 338 -16.39 0.06 -11.12
C LEU A 338 -17.39 -0.99 -10.58
N ARG A 339 -17.33 -2.21 -11.09
CA ARG A 339 -18.13 -3.34 -10.57
C ARG A 339 -17.67 -3.79 -9.20
N TRP A 340 -16.37 -3.85 -8.96
CA TRP A 340 -15.82 -4.22 -7.66
C TRP A 340 -16.24 -3.21 -6.58
N MET A 341 -16.25 -1.91 -6.91
CA MET A 341 -16.72 -0.82 -6.03
C MET A 341 -18.22 -0.88 -5.72
N SER A 342 -19.05 -1.42 -6.61
CA SER A 342 -20.53 -1.43 -6.49
C SER A 342 -21.14 -2.77 -6.06
N ARG A 343 -20.38 -3.86 -6.10
CA ARG A 343 -20.83 -5.21 -5.67
C ARG A 343 -20.81 -5.34 -4.14
N GLY A 344 -21.63 -6.25 -3.63
CA GLY A 344 -21.66 -6.62 -2.20
C GLY A 344 -22.77 -5.95 -1.39
N ASN A 345 -23.42 -4.91 -1.91
CA ASN A 345 -24.47 -4.19 -1.17
C ASN A 345 -25.83 -4.89 -1.19
N SER A 346 -26.17 -5.61 -2.26
CA SER A 346 -27.43 -6.37 -2.38
C SER A 346 -27.26 -7.88 -2.18
N ARG A 347 -26.19 -8.44 -2.75
CA ARG A 347 -25.82 -9.86 -2.67
C ARG A 347 -24.37 -9.99 -2.22
N SER A 348 -24.11 -10.93 -1.32
CA SER A 348 -22.75 -11.23 -0.87
C SER A 348 -21.89 -11.71 -2.03
N HIS A 349 -20.71 -11.12 -2.20
CA HIS A 349 -19.76 -11.52 -3.23
C HIS A 349 -18.34 -11.50 -2.68
N ALA A 350 -17.58 -12.57 -2.90
CA ALA A 350 -16.21 -12.70 -2.38
C ALA A 350 -15.28 -11.60 -2.90
N ASN A 351 -15.40 -11.25 -4.19
CA ASN A 351 -14.64 -10.16 -4.81
C ASN A 351 -15.50 -8.89 -4.85
N SER A 352 -15.60 -8.21 -3.72
CA SER A 352 -16.30 -6.92 -3.57
C SER A 352 -15.48 -5.96 -2.71
N TRP A 353 -15.65 -4.66 -2.90
CA TRP A 353 -14.98 -3.64 -2.08
C TRP A 353 -15.36 -3.79 -0.60
N ILE A 354 -16.64 -4.06 -0.30
CA ILE A 354 -17.09 -4.30 1.08
C ILE A 354 -16.41 -5.53 1.70
N GLY A 355 -16.20 -6.60 0.92
CA GLY A 355 -15.47 -7.78 1.36
C GLY A 355 -14.00 -7.47 1.69
N TYR A 356 -13.37 -6.61 0.90
CA TYR A 356 -12.02 -6.10 1.14
C TYR A 356 -11.94 -5.30 2.46
N CYS A 357 -12.83 -4.30 2.65
CA CYS A 357 -12.84 -3.50 3.86
C CYS A 357 -13.17 -4.30 5.11
N ARG A 358 -14.10 -5.26 5.00
CA ARG A 358 -14.38 -6.20 6.09
C ARG A 358 -13.15 -7.03 6.45
N LEU A 359 -12.43 -7.56 5.46
CA LEU A 359 -11.22 -8.33 5.69
C LEU A 359 -10.19 -7.50 6.47
N SER A 360 -9.88 -6.28 6.00
CA SER A 360 -8.94 -5.37 6.69
C SER A 360 -9.39 -5.02 8.11
N ARG A 361 -10.68 -4.75 8.31
CA ARG A 361 -11.25 -4.47 9.63
C ARG A 361 -11.13 -5.67 10.57
N THR A 362 -11.42 -6.88 10.08
CA THR A 362 -11.38 -8.11 10.89
C THR A 362 -9.98 -8.44 11.40
N GLN A 363 -8.91 -7.95 10.76
CA GLN A 363 -7.55 -8.07 11.30
C GLN A 363 -7.38 -7.34 12.64
N ILE A 364 -8.11 -6.24 12.85
CA ILE A 364 -8.05 -5.44 14.08
C ILE A 364 -9.04 -5.98 15.13
N ILE A 365 -10.32 -6.15 14.76
CA ILE A 365 -11.40 -6.44 15.71
C ILE A 365 -11.64 -7.94 15.95
N GLY A 366 -11.24 -8.81 15.02
CA GLY A 366 -11.52 -10.25 15.04
C GLY A 366 -13.00 -10.61 14.79
N TYR A 367 -13.26 -11.92 14.70
CA TYR A 367 -14.61 -12.46 14.48
C TYR A 367 -15.35 -12.76 15.79
N LYS A 368 -16.69 -12.63 15.77
CA LYS A 368 -17.58 -13.21 16.79
C LYS A 368 -17.53 -14.74 16.74
N LYS A 369 -17.73 -15.41 17.90
CA LYS A 369 -17.72 -16.89 17.99
C LYS A 369 -18.70 -17.51 16.99
N LYS A 370 -18.31 -18.65 16.42
CA LYS A 370 -19.00 -19.39 15.35
C LYS A 370 -20.43 -19.77 15.77
N ARG A 371 -21.41 -19.52 14.88
CA ARG A 371 -22.72 -20.19 14.89
C ARG A 371 -22.84 -20.98 13.59
N LEU A 372 -23.15 -22.28 13.67
CA LEU A 372 -23.28 -23.18 12.52
C LEU A 372 -24.50 -22.77 11.66
N GLY A 373 -24.41 -22.85 10.33
CA GLY A 373 -25.57 -22.77 9.42
C GLY A 373 -25.50 -21.82 8.22
N TYR A 374 -24.51 -20.92 8.11
CA TYR A 374 -24.45 -19.92 7.03
C TYR A 374 -23.40 -20.23 5.95
N SER A 375 -23.78 -20.10 4.67
CA SER A 375 -22.92 -20.40 3.51
C SER A 375 -21.72 -19.44 3.35
N SER A 376 -21.84 -18.21 3.83
CA SER A 376 -20.77 -17.19 3.86
C SER A 376 -19.57 -17.57 4.73
N ASP A 377 -19.74 -18.51 5.66
CA ASP A 377 -18.71 -18.89 6.64
C ASP A 377 -17.57 -19.73 6.04
N ARG A 378 -17.75 -20.29 4.83
CA ARG A 378 -16.69 -21.06 4.15
C ARG A 378 -15.49 -20.20 3.74
N LEU A 379 -15.66 -18.88 3.65
CA LEU A 379 -14.65 -17.96 3.10
C LEU A 379 -13.72 -17.35 4.17
N CYS A 380 -14.10 -17.40 5.46
CA CYS A 380 -13.38 -16.70 6.53
C CYS A 380 -12.73 -17.67 7.53
N ARG A 381 -11.39 -17.74 7.50
CA ARG A 381 -10.59 -18.51 8.47
C ARG A 381 -10.46 -17.70 9.78
N GLU A 382 -10.43 -18.40 10.91
CA GLU A 382 -10.45 -17.76 12.24
C GLU A 382 -9.21 -16.91 12.46
N MET A 383 -9.42 -15.64 12.83
CA MET A 383 -8.37 -14.71 13.27
C MET A 383 -8.66 -14.33 14.71
N ASN A 384 -7.66 -14.47 15.58
CA ASN A 384 -7.73 -14.00 16.94
C ASN A 384 -7.59 -12.47 16.97
N ARG A 385 -8.24 -11.81 17.93
CA ARG A 385 -8.12 -10.37 18.12
C ARG A 385 -6.70 -10.04 18.59
N ALA A 386 -6.10 -9.00 18.03
CA ALA A 386 -4.83 -8.49 18.51
C ALA A 386 -4.92 -7.94 19.94
N GLY A 387 -3.79 -7.97 20.65
CA GLY A 387 -3.69 -7.42 22.00
C GLY A 387 -3.99 -5.91 22.00
N TRP A 388 -4.73 -5.44 23.01
CA TRP A 388 -5.16 -4.04 23.09
C TRP A 388 -3.98 -3.06 23.09
N ARG A 389 -2.89 -3.38 23.78
CA ARG A 389 -1.67 -2.55 23.80
C ARG A 389 -1.09 -2.34 22.41
N THR A 390 -1.04 -3.40 21.62
CA THR A 390 -0.51 -3.36 20.25
C THR A 390 -1.41 -2.55 19.34
N VAL A 391 -2.73 -2.76 19.42
CA VAL A 391 -3.72 -1.98 18.65
C VAL A 391 -3.65 -0.50 19.04
N PHE A 392 -3.53 -0.18 20.33
CA PHE A 392 -3.40 1.20 20.80
C PHE A 392 -2.14 1.88 20.25
N ALA A 393 -0.99 1.20 20.26
CA ALA A 393 0.26 1.75 19.72
C ALA A 393 0.23 1.91 18.19
N SER A 394 -0.16 0.87 17.45
CA SER A 394 -0.03 0.85 15.98
C SER A 394 -1.20 1.53 15.26
N GLU A 395 -2.42 1.44 15.80
CA GLU A 395 -3.63 1.95 15.15
C GLU A 395 -4.10 3.30 15.70
N ILE A 396 -3.69 3.71 16.91
CA ILE A 396 -4.10 5.01 17.49
C ILE A 396 -2.92 5.97 17.58
N ILE A 397 -1.86 5.63 18.31
CA ILE A 397 -0.72 6.54 18.53
C ILE A 397 -0.01 6.89 17.22
N ALA A 398 0.36 5.90 16.41
CA ALA A 398 1.15 6.17 15.19
C ALA A 398 0.41 7.06 14.16
N PRO A 399 -0.89 6.84 13.85
CA PRO A 399 -1.65 7.78 13.02
C PRO A 399 -1.84 9.16 13.64
N LEU A 400 -2.09 9.23 14.95
CA LEU A 400 -2.27 10.49 15.66
C LEU A 400 -1.00 11.34 15.65
N TRP A 401 0.16 10.71 15.86
CA TRP A 401 1.46 11.36 15.81
C TRP A 401 1.72 12.01 14.45
N LEU A 402 1.46 11.29 13.35
CA LEU A 402 1.59 11.84 12.00
C LEU A 402 0.60 12.99 11.75
N ALA A 403 -0.63 12.90 12.27
CA ALA A 403 -1.61 13.97 12.17
C ALA A 403 -1.16 15.24 12.92
N ILE A 404 -0.59 15.10 14.12
CA ILE A 404 -0.03 16.22 14.89
C ILE A 404 1.11 16.88 14.13
N ILE A 405 2.08 16.08 13.66
CA ILE A 405 3.25 16.56 12.91
C ILE A 405 2.82 17.34 11.67
N THR A 406 1.93 16.79 10.84
CA THR A 406 1.48 17.46 9.61
C THR A 406 0.59 18.68 9.89
N THR A 407 -0.15 18.67 11.00
CA THR A 407 -0.92 19.84 11.45
C THR A 407 0.02 20.97 11.87
N ILE A 408 1.08 20.68 12.64
CA ILE A 408 2.08 21.69 13.04
C ILE A 408 2.71 22.33 11.80
N ALA A 409 3.07 21.53 10.79
CA ALA A 409 3.61 22.03 9.52
C ALA A 409 2.62 22.99 8.82
N TYR A 410 1.33 22.65 8.77
CA TYR A 410 0.30 23.54 8.20
C TYR A 410 0.12 24.83 9.04
N LEU A 411 0.02 24.72 10.36
CA LEU A 411 -0.13 25.87 11.26
C LEU A 411 1.05 26.84 11.16
N PHE A 412 2.28 26.32 11.01
CA PHE A 412 3.48 27.13 10.87
C PHE A 412 3.45 28.00 9.61
N VAL A 413 3.06 27.45 8.46
CA VAL A 413 2.93 28.25 7.22
C VAL A 413 1.87 29.35 7.37
N LYS A 414 0.85 29.11 8.18
CA LYS A 414 -0.25 30.05 8.41
C LYS A 414 -0.05 31.00 9.59
N SER A 415 1.02 30.86 10.37
CA SER A 415 1.34 31.83 11.42
C SER A 415 1.94 33.12 10.87
N PHE A 416 2.39 33.13 9.62
CA PHE A 416 2.96 34.32 8.98
C PHE A 416 1.87 35.20 8.37
N PRO A 417 1.96 36.54 8.54
CA PRO A 417 0.98 37.46 7.98
C PRO A 417 1.06 37.48 6.46
N LYS A 418 -0.10 37.52 5.80
CA LYS A 418 -0.21 37.74 4.36
C LYS A 418 -0.74 39.15 4.14
N ASP A 419 0.00 39.97 3.42
CA ASP A 419 -0.34 41.39 3.17
C ASP A 419 -0.58 42.19 4.48
N GLY A 420 0.15 41.86 5.55
CA GLY A 420 0.07 42.54 6.85
C GLY A 420 -1.12 42.14 7.73
N ILE A 421 -2.00 41.24 7.26
CA ILE A 421 -3.16 40.76 8.01
C ILE A 421 -2.90 39.32 8.47
N TYR A 422 -3.14 39.06 9.76
CA TYR A 422 -3.11 37.70 10.27
C TYR A 422 -4.35 36.93 9.78
N PRO A 423 -4.18 35.76 9.16
CA PRO A 423 -5.32 34.95 8.77
C PRO A 423 -6.09 34.47 10.01
N PRO A 424 -7.40 34.21 9.89
CA PRO A 424 -8.20 33.58 10.95
C PRO A 424 -7.60 32.23 11.39
N SER A 425 -8.01 31.75 12.57
CA SER A 425 -7.43 30.56 13.22
C SER A 425 -7.23 29.40 12.25
N PRO A 426 -5.97 29.09 11.86
CA PRO A 426 -5.70 28.06 10.85
C PRO A 426 -6.11 26.66 11.33
N LEU A 427 -6.21 26.46 12.65
CA LEU A 427 -6.69 25.23 13.26
C LEU A 427 -8.19 25.05 13.02
N VAL A 428 -9.00 26.10 13.16
CA VAL A 428 -10.46 26.03 12.91
C VAL A 428 -10.71 25.77 11.43
N ARG A 429 -9.96 26.44 10.55
CA ARG A 429 -9.98 26.19 9.11
C ARG A 429 -9.68 24.73 8.77
N LEU A 430 -8.58 24.19 9.29
CA LEU A 430 -8.20 22.81 9.03
C LEU A 430 -9.22 21.82 9.63
N ALA A 431 -9.72 22.09 10.83
CA ALA A 431 -10.70 21.22 11.49
C ALA A 431 -12.03 21.17 10.74
N THR A 432 -12.53 22.30 10.25
CA THR A 432 -13.79 22.36 9.48
C THR A 432 -13.69 21.57 8.19
N VAL A 433 -12.60 21.69 7.44
CA VAL A 433 -12.39 20.93 6.20
C VAL A 433 -12.10 19.45 6.48
N ALA A 434 -11.34 19.12 7.52
CA ALA A 434 -11.01 17.73 7.84
C ALA A 434 -12.22 16.93 8.36
N LEU A 435 -13.06 17.54 9.21
CA LEU A 435 -14.25 16.92 9.80
C LEU A 435 -15.49 17.02 8.90
N GLY A 436 -15.57 18.04 8.04
CA GLY A 436 -16.70 18.29 7.15
C GLY A 436 -17.15 17.06 6.34
N PRO A 437 -16.27 16.37 5.60
CA PRO A 437 -16.63 15.15 4.85
C PRO A 437 -17.15 14.02 5.73
N LEU A 438 -16.67 13.90 6.97
CA LEU A 438 -17.13 12.88 7.91
C LEU A 438 -18.55 13.19 8.41
N VAL A 439 -18.81 14.45 8.77
CA VAL A 439 -20.13 14.93 9.19
C VAL A 439 -21.14 14.83 8.04
N TRP A 440 -20.74 15.20 6.82
CA TRP A 440 -21.54 15.03 5.61
C TRP A 440 -21.92 13.57 5.40
N ASN A 441 -20.96 12.65 5.47
CA ASN A 441 -21.22 11.22 5.33
C ASN A 441 -22.17 10.71 6.42
N ALA A 442 -22.02 11.16 7.67
CA ALA A 442 -22.92 10.80 8.76
C ALA A 442 -24.36 11.27 8.49
N ALA A 443 -24.53 12.53 8.08
CA ALA A 443 -25.85 13.09 7.75
C ALA A 443 -26.53 12.37 6.58
N VAL A 444 -25.78 12.10 5.49
CA VAL A 444 -26.28 11.34 4.33
C VAL A 444 -26.72 9.94 4.75
N LEU A 445 -25.91 9.24 5.54
CA LEU A 445 -26.23 7.89 6.01
C LEU A 445 -27.44 7.85 6.93
N LEU A 446 -27.58 8.83 7.84
CA LEU A 446 -28.73 8.92 8.73
C LEU A 446 -30.02 9.15 7.92
N SER A 447 -29.97 10.06 6.94
CA SER A 447 -31.10 10.36 6.07
C SER A 447 -31.53 9.13 5.26
N ILE A 448 -30.56 8.44 4.65
CA ILE A 448 -30.79 7.20 3.89
C ILE A 448 -31.29 6.08 4.79
N PHE A 449 -30.82 6.00 6.03
CA PHE A 449 -31.26 4.99 6.98
C PHE A 449 -32.75 5.15 7.34
N ILE A 450 -33.22 6.38 7.54
CA ILE A 450 -34.65 6.66 7.79
C ILE A 450 -35.50 6.23 6.59
N VAL A 451 -35.04 6.53 5.36
CA VAL A 451 -35.72 6.10 4.13
C VAL A 451 -35.73 4.57 3.99
N SER A 452 -34.60 3.91 4.26
CA SER A 452 -34.49 2.46 4.22
C SER A 452 -35.40 1.79 5.25
N LEU A 453 -35.52 2.33 6.48
CA LEU A 453 -36.40 1.78 7.51
C LEU A 453 -37.89 1.92 7.18
N THR A 454 -38.29 3.07 6.62
CA THR A 454 -39.70 3.38 6.34
C THR A 454 -40.20 2.73 5.05
N LEU A 455 -39.43 2.85 3.96
CA LEU A 455 -39.85 2.36 2.65
C LEU A 455 -39.31 0.96 2.32
N GLY A 456 -38.23 0.54 2.97
CA GLY A 456 -37.55 -0.73 2.65
C GLY A 456 -38.39 -1.99 2.85
N PRO A 457 -39.18 -2.15 3.94
CA PRO A 457 -40.01 -3.34 4.13
C PRO A 457 -41.02 -3.58 2.99
N VAL A 458 -41.56 -2.49 2.41
CA VAL A 458 -42.54 -2.53 1.31
C VAL A 458 -41.82 -2.62 -0.03
N LEU A 459 -40.94 -1.68 -0.34
CA LEU A 459 -40.33 -1.56 -1.67
C LEU A 459 -39.32 -2.67 -1.99
N ASN A 460 -38.69 -3.29 -1.00
CA ASN A 460 -37.74 -4.37 -1.27
C ASN A 460 -38.42 -5.64 -1.81
N GLN A 461 -39.74 -5.81 -1.59
CA GLN A 461 -40.50 -6.93 -2.15
C GLN A 461 -40.79 -6.71 -3.64
N TYR A 462 -41.14 -5.47 -4.03
CA TYR A 462 -41.44 -5.11 -5.42
C TYR A 462 -40.17 -4.84 -6.25
N TYR A 463 -39.14 -4.26 -5.63
CA TYR A 463 -37.89 -3.87 -6.28
C TYR A 463 -36.70 -4.56 -5.61
N PRO A 464 -36.24 -5.72 -6.11
CA PRO A 464 -35.14 -6.48 -5.51
C PRO A 464 -33.77 -5.77 -5.60
N ARG A 465 -33.71 -4.61 -6.27
CA ARG A 465 -32.52 -3.74 -6.36
C ARG A 465 -32.59 -2.51 -5.45
N PHE A 466 -33.62 -2.38 -4.61
CA PHE A 466 -33.79 -1.24 -3.72
C PHE A 466 -32.53 -0.96 -2.87
N GLY A 467 -31.99 -1.97 -2.19
CA GLY A 467 -30.78 -1.79 -1.38
C GLY A 467 -29.53 -1.38 -2.19
N ALA A 468 -29.41 -1.83 -3.45
CA ALA A 468 -28.32 -1.39 -4.32
C ALA A 468 -28.49 0.08 -4.75
N MET A 469 -29.73 0.53 -4.95
CA MET A 469 -30.04 1.92 -5.28
C MET A 469 -29.72 2.85 -4.11
N MET A 470 -30.15 2.50 -2.89
CA MET A 470 -29.83 3.29 -1.69
C MET A 470 -28.32 3.42 -1.47
N ALA A 471 -27.58 2.31 -1.64
CA ALA A 471 -26.12 2.33 -1.55
C ALA A 471 -25.49 3.21 -2.65
N MET A 472 -25.97 3.12 -3.89
CA MET A 472 -25.48 3.96 -5.00
C MET A 472 -25.68 5.45 -4.71
N VAL A 473 -26.85 5.84 -4.21
CA VAL A 473 -27.12 7.24 -3.84
C VAL A 473 -26.19 7.71 -2.73
N ALA A 474 -26.00 6.90 -1.66
CA ALA A 474 -25.07 7.22 -0.58
C ALA A 474 -23.64 7.41 -1.09
N HIS A 475 -23.17 6.47 -1.91
CA HIS A 475 -21.84 6.48 -2.50
C HIS A 475 -21.61 7.69 -3.42
N SER A 476 -22.58 8.04 -4.28
CA SER A 476 -22.50 9.23 -5.14
C SER A 476 -22.42 10.52 -4.34
N LEU A 477 -23.28 10.70 -3.33
CA LEU A 477 -23.27 11.89 -2.47
C LEU A 477 -21.98 12.00 -1.65
N ALA A 478 -21.38 10.87 -1.25
CA ALA A 478 -20.11 10.87 -0.54
C ALA A 478 -18.94 11.36 -1.39
N ILE A 479 -18.86 10.95 -2.67
CA ILE A 479 -17.84 11.45 -3.60
C ILE A 479 -18.02 12.96 -3.81
N ILE A 480 -19.25 13.41 -4.07
CA ILE A 480 -19.55 14.83 -4.28
C ILE A 480 -19.12 15.63 -3.04
N GLY A 481 -19.43 15.14 -1.83
CA GLY A 481 -18.98 15.76 -0.60
C GLY A 481 -17.46 15.87 -0.49
N HIS A 482 -16.72 14.79 -0.75
CA HIS A 482 -15.25 14.82 -0.68
C HIS A 482 -14.63 15.80 -1.69
N ILE A 483 -15.15 15.84 -2.92
CA ILE A 483 -14.69 16.79 -3.95
C ILE A 483 -15.02 18.22 -3.54
N ALA A 484 -16.24 18.48 -3.06
CA ALA A 484 -16.67 19.81 -2.65
C ALA A 484 -15.82 20.37 -1.50
N PHE A 485 -15.50 19.56 -0.48
CA PHE A 485 -14.62 20.00 0.61
C PHE A 485 -13.17 20.21 0.17
N PHE A 486 -12.68 19.47 -0.84
CA PHE A 486 -11.37 19.72 -1.43
C PHE A 486 -11.34 21.05 -2.20
N GLU A 487 -12.34 21.32 -3.03
CA GLU A 487 -12.46 22.62 -3.71
C GLU A 487 -12.64 23.78 -2.73
N PHE A 488 -13.41 23.55 -1.66
CA PHE A 488 -13.57 24.52 -0.58
C PHE A 488 -12.24 24.81 0.13
N LEU A 489 -11.39 23.80 0.38
CA LEU A 489 -10.04 24.02 0.89
C LEU A 489 -9.23 24.90 -0.07
N TRP A 490 -9.23 24.57 -1.36
CA TRP A 490 -8.43 25.28 -2.34
C TRP A 490 -8.88 26.74 -2.48
N PHE A 491 -10.19 26.99 -2.37
CA PHE A 491 -10.78 28.31 -2.27
C PHE A 491 -10.31 29.07 -1.02
N LEU A 492 -10.35 28.45 0.17
CA LEU A 492 -9.83 29.05 1.42
C LEU A 492 -8.33 29.36 1.35
N GLU A 493 -7.59 28.59 0.55
CA GLU A 493 -6.16 28.79 0.27
C GLU A 493 -5.89 29.84 -0.83
N SER A 494 -6.92 30.63 -1.21
CA SER A 494 -6.81 31.65 -2.27
C SER A 494 -6.26 31.09 -3.59
N TRP A 495 -6.60 29.83 -3.90
CA TRP A 495 -6.14 29.13 -5.09
C TRP A 495 -4.63 28.88 -5.16
N ASN A 496 -3.89 28.97 -4.05
CA ASN A 496 -2.48 28.55 -4.01
C ASN A 496 -2.36 27.01 -3.94
N THR A 497 -1.73 26.43 -4.96
CA THR A 497 -1.55 24.98 -5.10
C THR A 497 -0.65 24.38 -4.01
N ALA A 498 0.47 25.04 -3.66
CA ALA A 498 1.40 24.51 -2.68
C ALA A 498 0.75 24.42 -1.28
N HIS A 499 0.02 25.47 -0.86
CA HIS A 499 -0.71 25.45 0.40
C HIS A 499 -1.88 24.46 0.39
N ALA A 500 -2.60 24.32 -0.73
CA ALA A 500 -3.66 23.33 -0.87
C ALA A 500 -3.15 21.89 -0.75
N VAL A 501 -1.97 21.58 -1.32
CA VAL A 501 -1.34 20.25 -1.17
C VAL A 501 -0.90 20.02 0.27
N LEU A 502 -0.33 21.02 0.96
CA LEU A 502 0.00 20.91 2.39
C LEU A 502 -1.25 20.68 3.26
N GLY A 503 -2.33 21.42 2.99
CA GLY A 503 -3.63 21.21 3.65
C GLY A 503 -4.17 19.80 3.39
N LEU A 504 -4.08 19.30 2.16
CA LEU A 504 -4.47 17.93 1.79
C LEU A 504 -3.67 16.88 2.58
N VAL A 505 -2.36 17.06 2.73
CA VAL A 505 -1.49 16.17 3.53
C VAL A 505 -1.96 16.13 4.99
N ALA A 506 -2.28 17.27 5.59
CA ALA A 506 -2.78 17.35 6.95
C ALA A 506 -4.18 16.71 7.09
N ILE A 507 -5.09 16.99 6.16
CA ILE A 507 -6.46 16.42 6.15
C ILE A 507 -6.43 14.89 6.05
N ILE A 508 -5.66 14.34 5.11
CA ILE A 508 -5.53 12.88 4.94
C ILE A 508 -4.99 12.25 6.25
N SER A 509 -4.05 12.91 6.91
CA SER A 509 -3.46 12.42 8.16
C SER A 509 -4.45 12.46 9.33
N ILE A 510 -5.21 13.56 9.49
CA ILE A 510 -6.27 13.72 10.50
C ILE A 510 -7.40 12.72 10.27
N GLN A 511 -7.94 12.63 9.06
CA GLN A 511 -9.04 11.71 8.73
C GLN A 511 -8.63 10.25 8.98
N ARG A 512 -7.39 9.88 8.63
CA ARG A 512 -6.86 8.55 8.95
C ARG A 512 -6.79 8.31 10.45
N ALA A 513 -6.31 9.28 11.24
CA ALA A 513 -6.25 9.14 12.70
C ALA A 513 -7.65 8.95 13.29
N ILE A 514 -8.64 9.71 12.82
CA ILE A 514 -10.04 9.58 13.26
C ILE A 514 -10.60 8.21 12.87
N GLN A 515 -10.49 7.80 11.62
CA GLN A 515 -11.04 6.53 11.13
C GLN A 515 -10.41 5.31 11.82
N LYS A 516 -9.09 5.30 12.02
CA LYS A 516 -8.41 4.21 12.73
C LYS A 516 -8.79 4.18 14.21
N THR A 517 -8.97 5.33 14.85
CA THR A 517 -9.50 5.42 16.21
C THR A 517 -10.94 4.89 16.28
N PHE A 518 -11.79 5.25 15.31
CA PHE A 518 -13.18 4.78 15.22
C PHE A 518 -13.25 3.25 15.12
N ILE A 519 -12.45 2.66 14.23
CA ILE A 519 -12.39 1.21 14.04
C ILE A 519 -11.90 0.50 15.31
N SER A 520 -10.90 1.06 15.99
CA SER A 520 -10.23 0.41 17.12
C SER A 520 -11.02 0.50 18.42
N VAL A 521 -11.67 1.64 18.69
CA VAL A 521 -12.35 1.93 19.96
C VAL A 521 -13.83 1.59 19.92
N PHE A 522 -14.55 2.03 18.87
CA PHE A 522 -16.02 2.03 18.86
C PHE A 522 -16.63 0.79 18.17
N ILE A 523 -15.88 0.09 17.32
CA ILE A 523 -16.41 -1.06 16.57
C ILE A 523 -16.15 -2.38 17.29
N SER A 524 -17.22 -3.05 17.73
CA SER A 524 -17.16 -4.42 18.27
C SER A 524 -16.88 -5.46 17.16
N ARG A 525 -16.47 -6.68 17.54
CA ARG A 525 -16.21 -7.84 16.66
C ARG A 525 -17.22 -8.01 15.50
N GLU A 526 -16.73 -8.45 14.35
CA GLU A 526 -17.54 -8.65 13.13
C GLU A 526 -18.27 -10.00 13.15
N PHE A 527 -19.45 -10.07 12.52
CA PHE A 527 -20.05 -11.35 12.14
C PHE A 527 -19.38 -11.92 10.89
N LYS A 528 -19.40 -13.25 10.73
CA LYS A 528 -18.86 -13.92 9.52
C LYS A 528 -19.78 -13.76 8.30
N HIS A 529 -21.09 -13.59 8.53
CA HIS A 529 -22.08 -13.38 7.48
C HIS A 529 -22.32 -11.89 7.16
N ASP A 530 -22.77 -11.61 5.94
CA ASP A 530 -22.94 -10.26 5.38
C ASP A 530 -24.30 -9.60 5.68
N GLU A 531 -25.12 -10.23 6.53
CA GLU A 531 -26.51 -9.80 6.73
C GLU A 531 -26.67 -8.42 7.37
N THR A 532 -25.73 -7.95 8.19
CA THR A 532 -25.84 -6.60 8.81
C THR A 532 -25.69 -5.50 7.76
N ASN A 533 -24.76 -5.65 6.83
CA ASN A 533 -24.56 -4.73 5.71
C ASN A 533 -25.80 -4.69 4.80
N ARG A 534 -26.39 -5.84 4.49
CA ARG A 534 -27.59 -5.92 3.66
C ARG A 534 -28.82 -5.35 4.37
N ALA A 535 -28.95 -5.60 5.68
CA ALA A 535 -30.03 -5.07 6.50
C ALA A 535 -30.00 -3.53 6.54
N TRP A 536 -28.80 -2.93 6.60
CA TRP A 536 -28.62 -1.48 6.55
C TRP A 536 -29.29 -0.84 5.32
N TRP A 537 -28.98 -1.35 4.12
CA TRP A 537 -29.50 -0.76 2.88
C TRP A 537 -30.98 -1.04 2.62
N THR A 538 -31.48 -2.17 3.10
CA THR A 538 -32.87 -2.63 2.85
C THR A 538 -33.85 -2.29 3.96
N GLY A 539 -33.38 -1.84 5.13
CA GLY A 539 -34.20 -1.60 6.32
C GLY A 539 -34.78 -2.85 7.00
N GLN A 540 -34.56 -4.04 6.42
CA GLN A 540 -35.08 -5.30 6.93
C GLN A 540 -34.14 -5.91 7.97
N TRP A 541 -34.26 -5.46 9.22
CA TRP A 541 -33.44 -5.96 10.34
C TRP A 541 -33.99 -7.24 11.00
N TYR A 542 -35.30 -7.45 10.93
CA TYR A 542 -35.97 -8.64 11.45
C TYR A 542 -35.94 -9.79 10.44
N GLY A 543 -35.96 -11.05 10.92
CA GLY A 543 -35.97 -12.26 10.06
C GLY A 543 -34.60 -12.68 9.48
N ARG A 544 -33.51 -11.97 9.78
CA ARG A 544 -32.14 -12.27 9.28
C ARG A 544 -31.21 -12.97 10.27
N GLY A 545 -31.76 -13.63 11.28
CA GLY A 545 -30.97 -14.35 12.29
C GLY A 545 -30.23 -13.47 13.31
N LEU A 546 -30.52 -12.16 13.36
CA LEU A 546 -29.91 -11.21 14.30
C LEU A 546 -30.54 -11.25 15.71
N GLY A 547 -31.77 -11.76 15.84
CA GLY A 547 -32.51 -11.85 17.10
C GLY A 547 -32.68 -10.50 17.80
N MET A 548 -32.68 -10.48 19.14
CA MET A 548 -32.77 -9.24 19.95
C MET A 548 -31.60 -8.25 19.72
N ARG A 549 -30.53 -8.68 19.04
CA ARG A 549 -29.38 -7.81 18.75
C ARG A 549 -29.62 -6.89 17.55
N ALA A 550 -30.77 -6.97 16.88
CA ALA A 550 -31.10 -6.13 15.73
C ALA A 550 -30.91 -4.63 16.02
N MET A 551 -31.41 -4.13 17.17
CA MET A 551 -31.27 -2.72 17.55
C MET A 551 -29.85 -2.31 17.91
N SER A 552 -29.10 -3.15 18.64
CA SER A 552 -27.69 -2.83 18.95
C SER A 552 -26.78 -2.95 17.73
N GLN A 553 -27.14 -3.81 16.76
CA GLN A 553 -26.41 -3.92 15.50
C GLN A 553 -26.67 -2.77 14.55
N SER A 554 -27.86 -2.15 14.54
CA SER A 554 -28.10 -0.98 13.69
C SER A 554 -27.25 0.22 14.10
N ALA A 555 -27.15 0.52 15.41
CA ALA A 555 -26.27 1.57 15.92
C ALA A 555 -24.78 1.31 15.62
N ARG A 556 -24.33 0.05 15.78
CA ARG A 556 -22.97 -0.36 15.39
C ARG A 556 -22.74 -0.18 13.90
N GLU A 557 -23.68 -0.65 13.07
CA GLU A 557 -23.56 -0.62 11.62
C GLU A 557 -23.55 0.83 11.10
N TYR A 558 -24.23 1.77 11.76
CA TYR A 558 -24.12 3.20 11.45
C TYR A 558 -22.68 3.70 11.55
N VAL A 559 -21.99 3.43 12.67
CA VAL A 559 -20.58 3.80 12.85
C VAL A 559 -19.68 3.12 11.82
N VAL A 560 -19.93 1.84 11.55
CA VAL A 560 -19.22 1.08 10.50
C VAL A 560 -19.41 1.74 9.13
N LYS A 561 -20.63 2.14 8.80
CA LYS A 561 -21.01 2.73 7.51
C LYS A 561 -20.44 4.12 7.31
N ILE A 562 -20.33 4.93 8.37
CA ILE A 562 -19.64 6.23 8.30
C ILE A 562 -18.19 6.03 7.84
N VAL A 563 -17.47 5.11 8.48
CA VAL A 563 -16.07 4.81 8.14
C VAL A 563 -15.97 4.18 6.74
N GLU A 564 -16.83 3.22 6.41
CA GLU A 564 -16.87 2.59 5.09
C GLU A 564 -17.16 3.61 3.99
N LEU A 565 -18.07 4.56 4.19
CA LEU A 565 -18.41 5.54 3.17
C LEU A 565 -17.24 6.50 2.88
N SER A 566 -16.48 6.90 3.90
CA SER A 566 -15.25 7.69 3.74
C SER A 566 -14.11 6.92 3.10
N LEU A 567 -13.91 5.64 3.47
CA LEU A 567 -12.92 4.78 2.81
C LEU A 567 -13.29 4.52 1.35
N TRP A 568 -14.58 4.36 1.06
CA TRP A 568 -15.09 4.11 -0.29
C TRP A 568 -14.85 5.29 -1.22
N SER A 569 -15.14 6.51 -0.76
CA SER A 569 -14.86 7.73 -1.54
C SER A 569 -13.37 7.89 -1.79
N SER A 570 -12.53 7.67 -0.76
CA SER A 570 -11.07 7.74 -0.89
C SER A 570 -10.52 6.71 -1.88
N ASP A 571 -10.93 5.44 -1.78
CA ASP A 571 -10.51 4.39 -2.71
C ASP A 571 -11.05 4.61 -4.12
N CYS A 572 -12.25 5.19 -4.26
CA CYS A 572 -12.80 5.54 -5.56
C CYS A 572 -11.95 6.61 -6.24
N LEU A 573 -11.66 7.72 -5.54
CA LEU A 573 -10.81 8.79 -6.05
C LEU A 573 -9.40 8.26 -6.36
N LEU A 574 -8.79 7.53 -5.42
CA LEU A 574 -7.46 6.96 -5.60
C LEU A 574 -7.40 5.98 -6.77
N GLY A 575 -8.38 5.08 -6.90
CA GLY A 575 -8.45 4.15 -8.02
C GLY A 575 -8.54 4.86 -9.38
N HIS A 576 -9.32 5.93 -9.47
CA HIS A 576 -9.40 6.76 -10.68
C HIS A 576 -8.06 7.47 -10.96
N PHE A 577 -7.44 8.11 -9.96
CA PHE A 577 -6.12 8.75 -10.13
C PHE A 577 -5.06 7.76 -10.62
N LEU A 578 -5.03 6.54 -10.09
CA LEU A 578 -4.10 5.49 -10.54
C LEU A 578 -4.37 5.07 -11.98
N LEU A 579 -5.62 4.85 -12.34
CA LEU A 579 -5.98 4.48 -13.71
C LEU A 579 -5.64 5.61 -14.70
N PHE A 580 -5.91 6.86 -14.34
CA PHE A 580 -5.53 8.01 -15.16
C PHE A 580 -4.03 8.08 -15.38
N PHE A 581 -3.23 7.92 -14.32
CA PHE A 581 -1.78 7.90 -14.44
C PHE A 581 -1.30 6.72 -15.31
N LEU A 582 -1.86 5.52 -15.11
CA LEU A 582 -1.55 4.33 -15.90
C LEU A 582 -1.99 4.42 -17.36
N SER A 583 -2.88 5.35 -17.70
CA SER A 583 -3.32 5.57 -19.08
C SER A 583 -2.36 6.43 -19.90
N LEU A 584 -1.47 7.20 -19.26
CA LEU A 584 -0.51 8.05 -19.97
C LEU A 584 0.41 7.25 -20.91
N PRO A 585 1.02 6.12 -20.49
CA PRO A 585 1.85 5.32 -21.39
C PRO A 585 1.07 4.69 -22.55
N ILE A 586 -0.25 4.47 -22.41
CA ILE A 586 -1.09 3.83 -23.42
C ILE A 586 -1.18 4.67 -24.72
N ILE A 587 -0.94 5.99 -24.62
CA ILE A 587 -0.90 6.90 -25.76
C ILE A 587 0.28 6.57 -26.69
N ILE A 588 1.36 5.98 -26.17
CA ILE A 588 2.55 5.63 -26.94
C ILE A 588 2.22 4.41 -27.83
N PRO A 589 2.37 4.52 -29.17
CA PRO A 589 2.07 3.42 -30.07
C PRO A 589 2.97 2.22 -29.77
N PHE A 590 2.40 1.01 -29.81
CA PHE A 590 3.08 -0.26 -29.55
C PHE A 590 3.69 -0.42 -28.15
N VAL A 591 3.34 0.43 -27.17
CA VAL A 591 3.84 0.35 -25.80
C VAL A 591 3.62 -1.03 -25.16
N ASP A 592 2.50 -1.70 -25.45
CA ASP A 592 2.20 -3.04 -24.92
C ASP A 592 3.25 -4.08 -25.36
N LYS A 593 3.71 -3.97 -26.61
CA LYS A 593 4.76 -4.85 -27.15
C LYS A 593 6.12 -4.52 -26.52
N ILE A 594 6.47 -3.24 -26.42
CA ILE A 594 7.72 -2.78 -25.80
C ILE A 594 7.78 -3.23 -24.34
N HIS A 595 6.69 -3.04 -23.60
CA HIS A 595 6.54 -3.44 -22.21
C HIS A 595 6.68 -4.96 -22.04
N THR A 596 6.00 -5.75 -22.88
CA THR A 596 6.07 -7.21 -22.85
C THR A 596 7.49 -7.72 -23.18
N ILE A 597 8.15 -7.12 -24.18
CA ILE A 597 9.55 -7.42 -24.52
C ILE A 597 10.47 -7.12 -23.33
N GLY A 598 10.30 -5.96 -22.69
CA GLY A 598 11.08 -5.55 -21.52
C GLY A 598 10.85 -6.47 -20.32
N LEU A 599 9.62 -6.91 -20.06
CA LEU A 599 9.27 -7.72 -18.89
C LEU A 599 9.74 -9.18 -19.01
N PHE A 600 9.70 -9.75 -20.21
CA PHE A 600 10.06 -11.15 -20.46
C PHE A 600 11.42 -11.34 -21.15
N TRP A 601 12.11 -10.25 -21.52
CA TRP A 601 13.34 -10.26 -22.31
C TRP A 601 13.23 -11.10 -23.59
N LEU A 602 12.07 -11.03 -24.24
CA LEU A 602 11.80 -11.76 -25.47
C LEU A 602 12.52 -11.11 -26.65
N HIS A 603 12.93 -11.93 -27.61
CA HIS A 603 13.39 -11.41 -28.89
C HIS A 603 12.21 -10.75 -29.63
N PRO A 604 12.41 -9.64 -30.36
CA PRO A 604 11.33 -8.98 -31.11
C PRO A 604 10.58 -9.90 -32.09
N SER A 605 11.23 -10.96 -32.58
CA SER A 605 10.62 -11.98 -33.46
C SER A 605 9.78 -13.04 -32.72
N GLN A 606 9.92 -13.18 -31.40
CA GLN A 606 9.27 -14.21 -30.58
C GLN A 606 8.29 -13.58 -29.57
N GLN A 607 7.30 -12.84 -30.08
CA GLN A 607 6.28 -12.21 -29.23
C GLN A 607 5.22 -13.21 -28.78
N ILE A 608 4.71 -13.02 -27.56
CA ILE A 608 3.57 -13.78 -27.03
C ILE A 608 2.33 -13.42 -27.85
N ARG A 609 1.68 -14.44 -28.44
CA ARG A 609 0.45 -14.25 -29.21
C ARG A 609 -0.70 -13.85 -28.29
N ALA A 610 -1.55 -12.94 -28.76
CA ALA A 610 -2.75 -12.57 -28.04
C ALA A 610 -3.70 -13.78 -27.86
N PRO A 611 -4.49 -13.83 -26.77
CA PRO A 611 -5.43 -14.91 -26.55
C PRO A 611 -6.43 -15.06 -27.69
N ALA A 612 -6.70 -16.29 -28.12
CA ALA A 612 -7.72 -16.58 -29.11
C ALA A 612 -9.12 -16.50 -28.48
N TYR A 613 -9.95 -15.60 -28.97
CA TYR A 613 -11.33 -15.42 -28.51
C TYR A 613 -12.33 -15.90 -29.55
N SER A 614 -13.43 -16.51 -29.10
CA SER A 614 -14.54 -16.86 -30.00
C SER A 614 -15.21 -15.60 -30.57
N PRO A 615 -15.89 -15.67 -31.75
CA PRO A 615 -16.55 -14.51 -32.35
C PRO A 615 -17.55 -13.82 -31.40
N LYS A 616 -18.28 -14.61 -30.62
CA LYS A 616 -19.22 -14.13 -29.58
C LYS A 616 -18.49 -13.34 -28.50
N GLN A 617 -17.37 -13.86 -28.00
CA GLN A 617 -16.54 -13.17 -27.00
C GLN A 617 -15.94 -11.88 -27.56
N LYS A 618 -15.46 -11.89 -28.82
CA LYS A 618 -14.95 -10.68 -29.48
C LYS A 618 -16.01 -9.59 -29.58
N ARG A 619 -17.24 -9.93 -30.00
CA ARG A 619 -18.37 -8.99 -30.07
C ARG A 619 -18.72 -8.42 -28.69
N GLN A 620 -18.77 -9.28 -27.67
CA GLN A 620 -19.05 -8.85 -26.29
C GLN A 620 -17.96 -7.92 -25.74
N ARG A 621 -16.69 -8.26 -25.95
CA ARG A 621 -15.55 -7.43 -25.54
C ARG A 621 -15.56 -6.08 -26.23
N ARG A 622 -15.79 -6.05 -27.55
CA ARG A 622 -15.89 -4.79 -28.32
C ARG A 622 -17.01 -3.89 -27.78
N ASN A 623 -18.18 -4.45 -27.50
CA ASN A 623 -19.30 -3.68 -26.94
C ASN A 623 -18.98 -3.14 -25.54
N ILE A 624 -18.24 -3.90 -24.72
CA ILE A 624 -17.80 -3.46 -23.40
C ILE A 624 -16.81 -2.29 -23.54
N VAL A 625 -15.81 -2.45 -24.40
CA VAL A 625 -14.78 -1.42 -24.61
C VAL A 625 -15.43 -0.12 -25.06
N ILE A 626 -16.26 -0.13 -26.10
CA ILE A 626 -16.94 1.09 -26.61
C ILE A 626 -17.70 1.82 -25.49
N LYS A 627 -18.53 1.08 -24.72
CA LYS A 627 -19.34 1.68 -23.66
C LYS A 627 -18.50 2.28 -22.53
N PHE A 628 -17.50 1.53 -22.05
CA PHE A 628 -16.69 1.96 -20.91
C PHE A 628 -15.59 2.94 -21.27
N THR A 629 -15.19 3.00 -22.55
CA THR A 629 -14.36 4.09 -23.08
C THR A 629 -15.04 5.44 -22.90
N ILE A 630 -16.32 5.55 -23.27
CA ILE A 630 -17.10 6.79 -23.10
C ILE A 630 -17.16 7.18 -21.61
N VAL A 631 -17.51 6.22 -20.75
CA VAL A 631 -17.57 6.45 -19.29
C VAL A 631 -16.21 6.90 -18.74
N TYR A 632 -15.12 6.26 -19.18
CA TYR A 632 -13.77 6.59 -18.75
C TYR A 632 -13.37 8.02 -19.12
N TYR A 633 -13.60 8.42 -20.38
CA TYR A 633 -13.26 9.77 -20.82
C TYR A 633 -14.15 10.84 -20.17
N ILE A 634 -15.44 10.56 -19.93
CA ILE A 634 -16.30 11.48 -19.16
C ILE A 634 -15.73 11.66 -17.75
N ALA A 635 -15.38 10.57 -17.06
CA ALA A 635 -14.76 10.65 -15.74
C ALA A 635 -13.43 11.42 -15.78
N PHE A 636 -12.56 11.13 -16.75
CA PHE A 636 -11.28 11.82 -16.93
C PHE A 636 -11.48 13.33 -17.14
N MET A 637 -12.38 13.73 -18.03
CA MET A 637 -12.69 15.13 -18.30
C MET A 637 -13.26 15.86 -17.08
N ILE A 638 -14.11 15.20 -16.29
CA ILE A 638 -14.62 15.76 -15.03
C ILE A 638 -13.46 16.03 -14.06
N PHE A 639 -12.54 15.09 -13.87
CA PHE A 639 -11.40 15.28 -12.98
C PHE A 639 -10.44 16.37 -13.48
N VAL A 640 -10.20 16.44 -14.80
CA VAL A 640 -9.40 17.52 -15.39
C VAL A 640 -10.09 18.86 -15.19
N ALA A 641 -11.40 18.94 -15.39
CA ALA A 641 -12.17 20.16 -15.17
C ALA A 641 -12.12 20.62 -13.70
N LEU A 642 -12.24 19.69 -12.74
CA LEU A 642 -12.11 19.98 -11.31
C LEU A 642 -10.76 20.61 -10.96
N ILE A 643 -9.67 20.24 -11.64
CA ILE A 643 -8.35 20.84 -11.38
C ILE A 643 -8.14 22.13 -12.19
N ALA A 644 -8.56 22.15 -13.45
CA ALA A 644 -8.30 23.26 -14.37
C ALA A 644 -9.16 24.49 -14.10
N LEU A 645 -10.45 24.31 -13.75
CA LEU A 645 -11.39 25.43 -13.51
C LEU A 645 -10.93 26.33 -12.35
N PRO A 646 -10.57 25.81 -11.16
CA PRO A 646 -9.90 26.57 -10.09
C PRO A 646 -8.73 27.44 -10.53
N MET A 647 -7.83 26.88 -11.34
CA MET A 647 -6.63 27.59 -11.81
C MET A 647 -6.98 28.75 -12.76
N VAL A 648 -8.02 28.59 -13.58
CA VAL A 648 -8.54 29.67 -14.44
C VAL A 648 -9.29 30.70 -13.61
N PHE A 649 -10.07 30.29 -12.61
CA PHE A 649 -10.78 31.23 -11.74
C PHE A 649 -9.83 32.09 -10.91
N ARG A 650 -8.62 31.61 -10.58
CA ARG A 650 -7.58 32.41 -9.94
C ARG A 650 -7.23 33.68 -10.72
N SER A 651 -7.21 33.64 -12.06
CA SER A 651 -6.89 34.82 -12.88
C SER A 651 -8.10 35.72 -13.13
N ALA A 652 -9.32 35.18 -13.06
CA ALA A 652 -10.55 35.91 -13.38
C ALA A 652 -11.29 36.50 -12.16
N LEU A 653 -11.24 35.85 -10.99
CA LEU A 653 -12.01 36.23 -9.80
C LEU A 653 -11.06 36.70 -8.68
N LYS A 654 -10.74 38.00 -8.65
CA LYS A 654 -10.22 38.68 -7.46
C LYS A 654 -11.38 38.95 -6.48
N MET A 655 -12.00 37.89 -5.98
CA MET A 655 -13.10 38.02 -5.01
C MET A 655 -12.50 38.37 -3.64
N ASN A 656 -12.85 39.54 -3.08
CA ASN A 656 -12.62 39.87 -1.67
C ASN A 656 -13.48 38.92 -0.82
N CYS A 657 -12.89 37.79 -0.44
CA CYS A 657 -13.59 36.74 0.30
C CYS A 657 -13.70 37.10 1.79
N SER A 658 -14.84 37.66 2.20
CA SER A 658 -15.16 37.92 3.61
C SER A 658 -15.13 36.65 4.47
N ILE A 659 -15.57 35.52 3.90
CA ILE A 659 -15.54 34.21 4.57
C ILE A 659 -14.11 33.76 4.88
N CYS A 660 -13.16 34.02 3.99
CA CYS A 660 -11.75 33.66 4.14
C CYS A 660 -11.02 34.53 5.19
N GLN A 661 -11.62 35.67 5.55
CA GLN A 661 -11.16 36.53 6.65
C GLN A 661 -11.78 36.10 7.99
N MET A 662 -12.93 35.41 7.98
CA MET A 662 -13.61 34.91 9.18
C MET A 662 -13.19 33.47 9.57
N ILE A 663 -12.86 32.63 8.58
CA ILE A 663 -12.50 31.20 8.71
C ILE A 663 -11.21 30.95 7.95
#